data_AF-A0A7J9HGR0-F1
#
_entry.id   AF-A0A7J9HGR0-F1
#
_cell.length_a   1.000
_cell.length_b   1.000
_cell.length_c   1.000
_cell.angle_alpha   90.00
_cell.angle_beta   90.00
_cell.angle_gamma   90.00
#
_symmetry.space_group_name_H-M   'P 1'
#
loop_
_entity.id
_entity.type
_entity.pdbx_description
1 polymer ?
#
loop_
_entity_poly.entity_id
_entity_poly.type
_entity_poly.pdbx_seq_one_letter_code
_entity_poly.pdbx_strand_id
1 'polypeptide(L)'
;MTAHLKEISKSIEAAQGDLFLEELNRKWNDHNKALQMIRDILMYMDRTYIPNTHKTPVHELGLSLWRDIIIHSGKIQSRLLSTLLELVHRERTGEVIDRGLMRNIVKMLMDLGSSVYQEDFEKPFLEVSAEFYRRESQKFIECYDCGDYLKKAEIRLNEEIERVTHYLDAKSEGKITNVVEKEMIANHMMRLVHMENSGLVNMLLNDKHGDLGRMYNLFRRVPNGLAMIRDVMTSHLRETGKQLVTDAERLKDPVEYVQRLLDEKEKYDGIISLAFSNDKTFQNALNSSFEYFINLNSRSPEFISLFVDDKLRKGLKGVSEEDVEIILDKVMMIFCYLQEKDVFEKYYKQHLAKRLLSGKTVSDDAERSLIVKLKTACGYQYTSKLEGMFTDMKTSQDTMQGFCSSHPELTDGPTLVVQVLTTGSWPTQPSITCHLPFEMSALCEKFRSYYLGIHTGRRLSWQTNMGTADIKAIFGKGQKHELNVSTYQMCILMLFNNADRLSYKEIEQVTAIPASDLKRCLQSMACVKGKNVLRKEPMSKDIGEDDSFFVNEKFASKFYKVKVGTVVAQKESEPEKQETRQRVEEDRKPQIEAAVVRIMKSRKVLDHNNIIAEVTKQLQSRFLANPAEIKKRIESLIEREFLERDN
;
A
#
# COMPACT_ATOMS: atom_id res chain seq x y z
N MET A 1 42.74 47.50 -45.84
CA MET A 1 42.10 46.31 -45.22
C MET A 1 40.97 45.77 -46.11
N THR A 2 39.95 46.57 -46.45
CA THR A 2 38.79 46.16 -47.28
C THR A 2 39.15 45.53 -48.65
N ALA A 3 40.09 46.11 -49.41
CA ALA A 3 40.50 45.58 -50.72
C ALA A 3 41.12 44.17 -50.60
N HIS A 4 41.98 43.98 -49.59
CA HIS A 4 42.60 42.69 -49.31
C HIS A 4 41.57 41.63 -48.88
N LEU A 5 40.60 41.99 -48.03
CA LEU A 5 39.52 41.08 -47.64
C LEU A 5 38.64 40.68 -48.84
N LYS A 6 38.44 41.56 -49.82
CA LYS A 6 37.74 41.19 -51.07
C LYS A 6 38.51 40.16 -51.91
N GLU A 7 39.85 40.20 -51.91
CA GLU A 7 40.68 39.18 -52.55
C GLU A 7 40.61 37.85 -51.80
N ILE A 8 40.67 37.88 -50.46
CA ILE A 8 40.49 36.69 -49.61
C ILE A 8 39.11 36.07 -49.86
N SER A 9 38.05 36.89 -49.91
CA SER A 9 36.67 36.43 -50.19
C SER A 9 36.60 35.65 -51.51
N LYS A 10 37.19 36.17 -52.59
CA LYS A 10 37.27 35.47 -53.89
C LYS A 10 38.02 34.14 -53.81
N SER A 11 39.09 34.07 -53.01
CA SER A 11 39.85 32.83 -52.79
C SER A 11 39.01 31.76 -52.08
N ILE A 12 38.26 32.16 -51.05
CA ILE A 12 37.36 31.27 -50.30
C ILE A 12 36.19 30.82 -51.19
N GLU A 13 35.62 31.73 -51.98
CA GLU A 13 34.55 31.40 -52.94
C GLU A 13 35.00 30.35 -53.98
N ALA A 14 36.26 30.40 -54.40
CA ALA A 14 36.81 29.47 -55.39
C ALA A 14 37.06 28.05 -54.84
N ALA A 15 37.19 27.87 -53.52
CA ALA A 15 37.39 26.55 -52.91
C ALA A 15 36.15 25.67 -53.09
N GLN A 16 36.32 24.41 -53.51
CA GLN A 16 35.22 23.48 -53.79
C GLN A 16 35.13 22.34 -52.76
N GLY A 17 33.92 21.81 -52.56
CA GLY A 17 33.67 20.67 -51.66
C GLY A 17 34.16 20.90 -50.23
N ASP A 18 34.75 19.87 -49.64
CA ASP A 18 35.24 19.84 -48.25
C ASP A 18 36.38 20.84 -47.98
N LEU A 19 37.14 21.22 -49.02
CA LEU A 19 38.23 22.20 -48.92
C LEU A 19 37.74 23.62 -48.57
N PHE A 20 36.45 23.89 -48.71
CA PHE A 20 35.88 25.21 -48.43
C PHE A 20 36.03 25.62 -46.96
N LEU A 21 35.69 24.73 -46.02
CA LEU A 21 35.79 25.02 -44.60
C LEU A 21 37.26 25.07 -44.15
N GLU A 22 38.11 24.21 -44.71
CA GLU A 22 39.55 24.23 -44.44
C GLU A 22 40.19 25.55 -44.87
N GLU A 23 39.89 26.01 -46.09
CA GLU A 23 40.42 27.28 -46.60
C GLU A 23 39.86 28.47 -45.83
N LEU A 24 38.57 28.47 -45.48
CA LEU A 24 37.96 29.49 -44.64
C LEU A 24 38.63 29.55 -43.25
N ASN A 25 38.81 28.41 -42.60
CA ASN A 25 39.47 28.31 -41.30
C ASN A 25 40.94 28.76 -41.38
N ARG A 26 41.67 28.36 -42.41
CA ARG A 26 43.05 28.77 -42.62
C ARG A 26 43.16 30.29 -42.81
N LYS A 27 42.34 30.88 -43.68
CA LYS A 27 42.31 32.33 -43.91
C LYS A 27 41.89 33.11 -42.67
N TRP A 28 40.96 32.58 -41.87
CA TRP A 28 40.58 33.17 -40.59
C TRP A 28 41.74 33.21 -39.60
N ASN A 29 42.47 32.09 -39.46
CA ASN A 29 43.63 32.00 -38.59
C ASN A 29 44.76 32.95 -39.04
N ASP A 30 45.00 33.05 -40.35
CA ASP A 30 45.97 33.99 -40.92
C ASP A 30 45.54 35.45 -40.67
N HIS A 31 44.26 35.76 -40.85
CA HIS A 31 43.68 37.09 -40.56
C HIS A 31 43.83 37.47 -39.09
N ASN A 32 43.51 36.57 -38.16
CA ASN A 32 43.66 36.84 -36.72
C ASN A 32 45.12 37.05 -36.31
N LYS A 33 46.06 36.27 -36.84
CA LYS A 33 47.50 36.48 -36.61
C LYS A 33 47.94 37.85 -37.12
N ALA A 34 47.54 38.22 -38.33
CA ALA A 34 47.86 39.52 -38.91
C ALA A 34 47.22 40.67 -38.11
N LEU A 35 45.96 40.52 -37.70
CA LEU A 35 45.23 41.51 -36.92
C LEU A 35 45.86 41.75 -35.55
N GLN A 36 46.35 40.69 -34.90
CA GLN A 36 47.11 40.78 -33.66
C GLN A 36 48.39 41.60 -33.84
N MET A 37 49.16 41.33 -34.90
CA MET A 37 50.37 42.11 -35.22
C MET A 37 50.04 43.58 -35.52
N ILE A 38 48.98 43.85 -36.30
CA ILE A 38 48.55 45.20 -36.65
C ILE A 38 48.12 45.96 -35.39
N ARG A 39 47.38 45.32 -34.48
CA ARG A 39 46.98 45.89 -33.19
C ARG A 39 48.20 46.27 -32.35
N ASP A 40 49.20 45.39 -32.29
CA ASP A 40 50.40 45.64 -31.49
C ASP A 40 51.26 46.78 -32.07
N ILE A 41 51.34 46.89 -33.41
CA ILE A 41 51.99 48.02 -34.10
C ILE A 41 51.21 49.33 -33.86
N LEU A 42 49.88 49.28 -33.93
CA LEU A 42 48.98 50.42 -33.78
C LEU A 42 48.53 50.66 -32.33
N MET A 43 49.24 50.11 -31.34
CA MET A 43 48.83 50.16 -29.93
C MET A 43 48.61 51.58 -29.41
N TYR A 44 49.37 52.56 -29.91
CA TYR A 44 49.17 53.97 -29.57
C TYR A 44 47.82 54.52 -30.06
N MET A 45 47.35 54.07 -31.23
CA MET A 45 46.05 54.49 -31.77
C MET A 45 44.91 53.98 -30.89
N ASP A 46 44.96 52.70 -30.49
CA ASP A 46 43.96 52.09 -29.61
C ASP A 46 43.96 52.69 -28.20
N ARG A 47 45.15 53.00 -27.64
CA ARG A 47 45.27 53.49 -26.26
C ARG A 47 45.07 55.00 -26.08
N THR A 48 45.40 55.81 -27.10
CA THR A 48 45.47 57.27 -26.95
C THR A 48 44.51 58.01 -27.87
N TYR A 49 44.39 57.60 -29.14
CA TYR A 49 43.59 58.33 -30.13
C TYR A 49 42.11 57.92 -30.10
N ILE A 50 41.85 56.62 -29.99
CA ILE A 50 40.49 56.06 -30.03
C ILE A 50 39.61 56.52 -28.85
N PRO A 51 40.08 56.54 -27.59
CA PRO A 51 39.27 56.99 -26.46
C PRO A 51 38.77 58.44 -26.61
N ASN A 52 39.59 59.30 -27.24
CA ASN A 52 39.27 60.71 -27.45
C ASN A 52 38.36 60.94 -28.67
N THR A 53 38.23 59.96 -29.57
CA THR A 53 37.49 60.11 -30.83
C THR A 53 36.30 59.17 -30.96
N HIS A 54 36.06 58.31 -29.97
CA HIS A 54 34.97 57.32 -29.92
C HIS A 54 34.88 56.44 -31.18
N LYS A 55 36.01 56.13 -31.82
CA LYS A 55 36.08 55.23 -32.98
C LYS A 55 36.20 53.77 -32.55
N THR A 56 35.91 52.84 -33.46
CA THR A 56 36.06 51.40 -33.20
C THR A 56 37.54 51.03 -33.06
N PRO A 57 37.94 50.27 -32.03
CA PRO A 57 39.29 49.70 -31.88
C PRO A 57 39.75 48.91 -33.11
N VAL A 58 41.05 48.88 -33.35
CA VAL A 58 41.63 48.25 -34.55
C VAL A 58 41.26 46.76 -34.66
N HIS A 59 41.31 46.03 -33.53
CA HIS A 59 40.93 44.62 -33.50
C HIS A 59 39.44 44.41 -33.82
N GLU A 60 38.55 45.15 -33.16
CA GLU A 60 37.10 45.08 -33.40
C GLU A 60 36.73 45.46 -34.84
N LEU A 61 37.41 46.46 -35.41
CA LEU A 61 37.25 46.83 -36.81
C LEU A 61 37.68 45.71 -37.76
N GLY A 62 38.76 44.99 -37.44
CA GLY A 62 39.19 43.83 -38.22
C GLY A 62 38.18 42.68 -38.19
N LEU A 63 37.52 42.45 -37.05
CA LEU A 63 36.45 41.47 -36.91
C LEU A 63 35.18 41.88 -37.66
N SER A 64 34.75 43.15 -37.53
CA SER A 64 33.57 43.64 -38.23
C SER A 64 33.74 43.62 -39.76
N LEU A 65 34.92 43.98 -40.25
CA LEU A 65 35.23 43.88 -41.68
C LEU A 65 35.26 42.43 -42.17
N TRP A 66 35.74 41.48 -41.36
CA TRP A 66 35.67 40.06 -41.73
C TRP A 66 34.23 39.56 -41.80
N ARG A 67 33.42 39.89 -40.79
CA ARG A 67 31.99 39.58 -40.76
C ARG A 67 31.29 40.11 -42.02
N ASP A 68 31.42 41.41 -42.29
CA ASP A 68 30.64 42.09 -43.33
C ASP A 68 31.10 41.73 -44.76
N ILE A 69 32.39 41.45 -44.97
CA ILE A 69 32.96 41.22 -46.32
C ILE A 69 33.08 39.73 -46.66
N ILE A 70 33.37 38.87 -45.67
CA ILE A 70 33.58 37.44 -45.87
C ILE A 70 32.33 36.66 -45.48
N ILE A 71 31.91 36.71 -44.21
CA ILE A 71 30.84 35.83 -43.70
C ILE A 71 29.47 36.24 -44.26
N HIS A 72 29.19 37.54 -44.34
CA HIS A 72 27.96 38.09 -44.93
C HIS A 72 28.07 38.33 -46.44
N SER A 73 29.07 37.75 -47.11
CA SER A 73 29.06 37.67 -48.56
C SER A 73 27.95 36.71 -49.01
N GLY A 74 27.12 37.10 -49.98
CA GLY A 74 25.93 36.31 -50.34
C GLY A 74 26.20 34.86 -50.77
N LYS A 75 27.39 34.59 -51.34
CA LYS A 75 27.81 33.23 -51.72
C LYS A 75 28.41 32.43 -50.57
N ILE A 76 29.18 33.07 -49.70
CA ILE A 76 29.84 32.40 -48.58
C ILE A 76 28.83 32.13 -47.46
N GLN A 77 27.95 33.08 -47.13
CA GLN A 77 26.98 32.96 -46.03
C GLN A 77 26.08 31.73 -46.20
N SER A 78 25.40 31.63 -47.34
CA SER A 78 24.47 30.55 -47.66
C SER A 78 25.18 29.19 -47.71
N ARG A 79 26.35 29.14 -48.36
CA ARG A 79 27.15 27.93 -48.47
C ARG A 79 27.66 27.47 -47.10
N LEU A 80 28.23 28.38 -46.31
CA LEU A 80 28.70 28.11 -44.95
C LEU A 80 27.60 27.51 -44.11
N LEU A 81 26.43 28.15 -44.07
CA LEU A 81 25.28 27.63 -43.35
C LEU A 81 24.90 26.21 -43.83
N SER A 82 24.74 26.02 -45.15
CA SER A 82 24.37 24.70 -45.69
C SER A 82 25.38 23.60 -45.34
N THR A 83 26.68 23.89 -45.42
CA THR A 83 27.73 22.91 -45.14
C THR A 83 27.79 22.57 -43.65
N LEU A 84 27.65 23.56 -42.76
CA LEU A 84 27.62 23.31 -41.33
C LEU A 84 26.42 22.44 -40.94
N LEU A 85 25.22 22.73 -41.48
CA LEU A 85 24.02 21.93 -41.23
C LEU A 85 24.13 20.51 -41.81
N GLU A 86 24.73 20.36 -42.99
CA GLU A 86 24.98 19.06 -43.61
C GLU A 86 25.95 18.20 -42.79
N LEU A 87 27.03 18.78 -42.24
CA LEU A 87 27.95 18.07 -41.35
C LEU A 87 27.24 17.57 -40.08
N VAL A 88 26.38 18.40 -39.47
CA VAL A 88 25.55 17.96 -38.33
C VAL A 88 24.63 16.81 -38.75
N HIS A 89 23.99 16.89 -39.92
CA HIS A 89 23.11 15.85 -40.41
C HIS A 89 23.84 14.52 -40.62
N ARG A 90 25.00 14.56 -41.28
CA ARG A 90 25.87 13.40 -41.53
C ARG A 90 26.31 12.75 -40.22
N GLU A 91 26.67 13.55 -39.22
CA GLU A 91 27.02 13.04 -37.89
C GLU A 91 25.82 12.36 -37.21
N ARG A 92 24.60 12.94 -37.28
CA ARG A 92 23.38 12.31 -36.74
C ARG A 92 23.05 10.98 -37.42
N THR A 93 23.45 10.79 -38.68
CA THR A 93 23.27 9.54 -39.43
C THR A 93 24.43 8.56 -39.25
N GLY A 94 25.40 8.88 -38.38
CA GLY A 94 26.50 7.99 -38.01
C GLY A 94 27.78 8.14 -38.83
N GLU A 95 27.88 9.17 -39.68
CA GLU A 95 29.12 9.47 -40.38
C GLU A 95 30.11 10.21 -39.47
N VAL A 96 31.40 9.97 -39.70
CA VAL A 96 32.48 10.68 -38.99
C VAL A 96 32.72 12.03 -39.65
N ILE A 97 32.71 13.10 -38.86
CA ILE A 97 33.03 14.46 -39.29
C ILE A 97 34.29 14.98 -38.59
N ASP A 98 34.93 15.99 -39.17
CA ASP A 98 36.00 16.73 -38.49
C ASP A 98 35.40 17.70 -37.44
N ARG A 99 35.20 17.19 -36.22
CA ARG A 99 34.76 17.98 -35.06
C ARG A 99 35.71 19.12 -34.71
N GLY A 100 37.00 19.02 -35.06
CA GLY A 100 37.99 20.07 -34.83
C GLY A 100 37.76 21.27 -35.74
N LEU A 101 37.59 21.01 -37.04
CA LEU A 101 37.25 22.03 -38.03
C LEU A 101 35.90 22.69 -37.71
N MET A 102 34.87 21.88 -37.39
CA MET A 102 33.56 22.38 -37.00
C MET A 102 33.65 23.36 -35.81
N ARG A 103 34.38 22.97 -34.77
CA ARG A 103 34.60 23.81 -33.58
C ARG A 103 35.31 25.12 -33.91
N ASN A 104 36.33 25.09 -34.77
CA ASN A 104 37.06 26.30 -35.15
C ASN A 104 36.18 27.28 -35.92
N ILE A 105 35.34 26.78 -36.84
CA ILE A 105 34.42 27.60 -37.61
C ILE A 105 33.30 28.16 -36.73
N VAL A 106 32.71 27.35 -35.85
CA VAL A 106 31.69 27.83 -34.90
C VAL A 106 32.30 28.85 -33.94
N LYS A 107 33.54 28.63 -33.47
CA LYS A 107 34.29 29.60 -32.66
C LYS A 107 34.51 30.91 -33.40
N MET A 108 34.86 30.87 -34.68
CA MET A 108 34.94 32.08 -35.51
C MET A 108 33.60 32.83 -35.51
N LEU A 109 32.47 32.16 -35.71
CA LEU A 109 31.16 32.81 -35.70
C LEU A 109 30.86 33.48 -34.34
N MET A 110 31.27 32.85 -33.24
CA MET A 110 31.15 33.43 -31.89
C MET A 110 32.08 34.65 -31.70
N ASP A 111 33.33 34.57 -32.18
CA ASP A 111 34.33 35.64 -32.08
C ASP A 111 33.92 36.87 -32.91
N LEU A 112 33.17 36.69 -34.00
CA LEU A 112 32.63 37.77 -34.84
C LEU A 112 31.41 38.49 -34.24
N GLY A 113 30.86 37.96 -33.16
CA GLY A 113 29.76 38.55 -32.38
C GLY A 113 28.66 37.55 -32.07
N SER A 114 28.01 37.71 -30.91
CA SER A 114 26.95 36.82 -30.48
C SER A 114 25.77 36.75 -31.45
N SER A 115 25.43 37.86 -32.12
CA SER A 115 24.35 37.90 -33.11
C SER A 115 24.68 37.10 -34.37
N VAL A 116 25.96 37.01 -34.76
CA VAL A 116 26.39 36.25 -35.95
C VAL A 116 26.14 34.76 -35.71
N TYR A 117 26.64 34.21 -34.60
CA TYR A 117 26.37 32.82 -34.26
C TYR A 117 24.88 32.54 -34.09
N GLN A 118 24.15 33.40 -33.37
CA GLN A 118 22.74 33.16 -33.03
C GLN A 118 21.81 33.23 -34.25
N GLU A 119 21.91 34.29 -35.05
CA GLU A 119 21.00 34.50 -36.19
C GLU A 119 21.45 33.74 -37.43
N ASP A 120 22.75 33.71 -37.74
CA ASP A 120 23.22 33.12 -38.99
C ASP A 120 23.36 31.59 -38.92
N PHE A 121 23.49 31.01 -37.72
CA PHE A 121 23.68 29.56 -37.56
C PHE A 121 22.75 28.90 -36.53
N GLU A 122 22.75 29.33 -35.27
CA GLU A 122 22.04 28.63 -34.19
C GLU A 122 20.54 28.51 -34.46
N LYS A 123 19.88 29.59 -34.89
CA LYS A 123 18.45 29.59 -35.17
C LYS A 123 18.10 28.65 -36.35
N PRO A 124 18.72 28.74 -37.54
CA PRO A 124 18.55 27.74 -38.59
C PRO A 124 18.88 26.30 -38.15
N PHE A 125 19.93 26.12 -37.33
CA PHE A 125 20.30 24.81 -36.77
C PHE A 125 19.18 24.23 -35.91
N LEU A 126 18.57 25.03 -35.03
CA LEU A 126 17.44 24.59 -34.20
C LEU A 126 16.20 24.26 -35.04
N GLU A 127 15.91 25.05 -36.07
CA GLU A 127 14.78 24.82 -37.00
C GLU A 127 14.93 23.51 -37.77
N VAL A 128 16.10 23.26 -38.37
CA VAL A 128 16.39 22.01 -39.09
C VAL A 128 16.44 20.81 -38.14
N SER A 129 16.93 21.01 -36.92
CA SER A 129 16.94 19.97 -35.88
C SER A 129 15.52 19.59 -35.45
N ALA A 130 14.61 20.55 -35.32
CA ALA A 130 13.22 20.27 -35.01
C ALA A 130 12.56 19.42 -36.11
N GLU A 131 12.78 19.75 -37.38
CA GLU A 131 12.25 18.96 -38.50
C GLU A 131 12.90 17.57 -38.63
N PHE A 132 14.19 17.46 -38.29
CA PHE A 132 14.85 16.15 -38.21
C PHE A 132 14.20 15.26 -37.14
N TYR A 133 14.08 15.76 -35.91
CA TYR A 133 13.55 14.96 -34.80
C TYR A 133 12.05 14.69 -34.92
N ARG A 134 11.28 15.57 -35.56
CA ARG A 134 9.88 15.34 -35.87
C ARG A 134 9.69 14.14 -36.80
N ARG A 135 10.46 14.07 -37.88
CA ARG A 135 10.40 12.95 -38.84
C ARG A 135 10.91 11.67 -38.21
N GLU A 136 12.00 11.75 -37.46
CA GLU A 136 12.59 10.59 -36.79
C GLU A 136 11.67 10.01 -35.70
N SER A 137 11.07 10.86 -34.86
CA SER A 137 10.15 10.42 -33.82
C SER A 137 8.90 9.74 -34.39
N GLN A 138 8.33 10.29 -35.46
CA GLN A 138 7.20 9.66 -36.15
C GLN A 138 7.57 8.28 -36.68
N LYS A 139 8.72 8.16 -37.36
CA LYS A 139 9.22 6.87 -37.85
C LYS A 139 9.44 5.88 -36.72
N PHE A 140 10.02 6.31 -35.60
CA PHE A 140 10.29 5.42 -34.48
C PHE A 140 9.00 4.89 -33.84
N ILE A 141 7.97 5.73 -33.72
CA ILE A 141 6.67 5.31 -33.17
C ILE A 141 6.00 4.25 -34.03
N GLU A 142 6.20 4.28 -35.34
CA GLU A 142 5.61 3.31 -36.27
C GLU A 142 6.39 1.98 -36.32
N CYS A 143 7.69 2.01 -36.02
CA CYS A 143 8.59 0.88 -36.21
C CYS A 143 9.02 0.17 -34.92
N TYR A 144 8.91 0.81 -33.75
CA TYR A 144 9.44 0.30 -32.49
C TYR A 144 8.37 0.25 -31.41
N ASP A 145 8.59 -0.64 -30.44
CA ASP A 145 7.82 -0.63 -29.21
C ASP A 145 8.20 0.56 -28.32
N CYS A 146 7.40 0.83 -27.28
CA CYS A 146 7.63 1.98 -26.42
C CYS A 146 9.00 1.93 -25.71
N GLY A 147 9.48 0.77 -25.28
CA GLY A 147 10.76 0.64 -24.58
C GLY A 147 11.94 1.01 -25.48
N ASP A 148 11.96 0.48 -26.70
CA ASP A 148 13.00 0.75 -27.69
C ASP A 148 12.93 2.18 -28.23
N TYR A 149 11.72 2.73 -28.39
CA TYR A 149 11.54 4.15 -28.68
C TYR A 149 12.22 5.02 -27.62
N LEU A 150 11.93 4.78 -26.34
CA LEU A 150 12.49 5.56 -25.24
C LEU A 150 14.01 5.45 -25.21
N LYS A 151 14.58 4.26 -25.43
CA LYS A 151 16.05 4.06 -25.52
C LYS A 151 16.66 4.93 -26.61
N LYS A 152 16.03 4.97 -27.79
CA LYS A 152 16.50 5.81 -28.90
C LYS A 152 16.39 7.29 -28.60
N ALA A 153 15.30 7.74 -27.98
CA ALA A 153 15.15 9.13 -27.56
C ALA A 153 16.21 9.54 -26.52
N GLU A 154 16.53 8.68 -25.55
CA GLU A 154 17.61 8.87 -24.58
C GLU A 154 18.98 8.99 -25.27
N ILE A 155 19.27 8.11 -26.24
CA ILE A 155 20.52 8.18 -27.02
C ILE A 155 20.62 9.50 -27.78
N ARG A 156 19.58 9.90 -28.52
CA ARG A 156 19.57 11.14 -29.30
C ARG A 156 19.79 12.37 -28.44
N LEU A 157 19.19 12.39 -27.26
CA LEU A 157 19.38 13.47 -26.31
C LEU A 157 20.83 13.57 -25.84
N ASN A 158 21.46 12.45 -25.48
CA ASN A 158 22.85 12.41 -25.05
C ASN A 158 23.80 12.81 -26.19
N GLU A 159 23.52 12.37 -27.42
CA GLU A 159 24.29 12.76 -28.60
C GLU A 159 24.26 14.29 -28.83
N GLU A 160 23.12 14.96 -28.63
CA GLU A 160 23.05 16.43 -28.74
C GLU A 160 23.80 17.16 -27.63
N ILE A 161 23.74 16.67 -26.39
CA ILE A 161 24.52 17.24 -25.27
C ILE A 161 26.02 17.09 -25.53
N GLU A 162 26.43 15.90 -26.01
CA GLU A 162 27.81 15.64 -26.40
C GLU A 162 28.24 16.57 -27.55
N ARG A 163 27.39 16.74 -28.56
CA ARG A 163 27.63 17.62 -29.71
C ARG A 163 27.89 19.06 -29.29
N VAL A 164 27.07 19.58 -28.37
CA VAL A 164 27.26 20.92 -27.84
C VAL A 164 28.61 21.06 -27.18
N THR A 165 28.98 20.10 -26.33
CA THR A 165 30.26 20.07 -25.63
C THR A 165 31.46 20.04 -26.58
N HIS A 166 31.32 19.42 -27.76
CA HIS A 166 32.41 19.30 -28.72
C HIS A 166 32.64 20.56 -29.57
N TYR A 167 31.57 21.18 -30.09
CA TYR A 167 31.74 22.24 -31.09
C TYR A 167 30.68 23.34 -31.14
N LEU A 168 29.68 23.38 -30.25
CA LEU A 168 28.69 24.48 -30.21
C LEU A 168 28.93 25.41 -29.01
N ASP A 169 28.22 26.55 -28.99
CA ASP A 169 28.18 27.41 -27.80
C ASP A 169 27.43 26.70 -26.66
N ALA A 170 27.94 26.81 -25.43
CA ALA A 170 27.32 26.19 -24.26
C ALA A 170 25.86 26.68 -24.02
N LYS A 171 25.53 27.91 -24.43
CA LYS A 171 24.16 28.46 -24.34
C LYS A 171 23.19 27.80 -25.32
N SER A 172 23.68 27.06 -26.32
CA SER A 172 22.84 26.30 -27.23
C SER A 172 22.31 25.00 -26.60
N GLU A 173 22.96 24.47 -25.54
CA GLU A 173 22.59 23.19 -24.91
C GLU A 173 21.11 23.15 -24.50
N GLY A 174 20.66 24.15 -23.73
CA GLY A 174 19.27 24.21 -23.30
C GLY A 174 18.29 24.34 -24.48
N LYS A 175 18.67 25.07 -25.54
CA LYS A 175 17.79 25.28 -26.71
C LYS A 175 17.63 24.01 -27.54
N ILE A 176 18.72 23.31 -27.86
CA ILE A 176 18.66 22.07 -28.62
C ILE A 176 18.03 20.94 -27.80
N THR A 177 18.32 20.89 -26.50
CA THR A 177 17.68 19.95 -25.56
C THR A 177 16.16 20.12 -25.57
N ASN A 178 15.67 21.35 -25.48
CA ASN A 178 14.23 21.63 -25.57
C ASN A 178 13.61 21.19 -26.90
N VAL A 179 14.36 21.26 -28.01
CA VAL A 179 13.89 20.77 -29.32
C VAL A 179 13.73 19.25 -29.30
N VAL A 180 14.73 18.51 -28.81
CA VAL A 180 14.66 17.04 -28.69
C VAL A 180 13.54 16.62 -27.74
N GLU A 181 13.45 17.26 -26.57
CA GLU A 181 12.39 17.00 -25.59
C GLU A 181 11.00 17.24 -26.19
N LYS A 182 10.81 18.34 -26.93
CA LYS A 182 9.52 18.65 -27.54
C LYS A 182 9.15 17.63 -28.62
N GLU A 183 10.04 17.42 -29.59
CA GLU A 183 9.74 16.64 -30.80
C GLU A 183 9.78 15.12 -30.58
N MET A 184 10.59 14.63 -29.63
CA MET A 184 10.68 13.20 -29.31
C MET A 184 9.91 12.78 -28.06
N ILE A 185 9.62 13.67 -27.12
CA ILE A 185 8.96 13.30 -25.86
C ILE A 185 7.59 13.97 -25.78
N ALA A 186 7.53 15.30 -25.67
CA ALA A 186 6.32 16.03 -25.34
C ALA A 186 5.18 15.79 -26.34
N ASN A 187 5.47 15.84 -27.64
CA ASN A 187 4.46 15.65 -28.69
C ASN A 187 3.86 14.24 -28.71
N HIS A 188 4.55 13.25 -28.14
CA HIS A 188 4.21 11.83 -28.24
C HIS A 188 3.86 11.16 -26.91
N MET A 189 3.92 11.89 -25.79
CA MET A 189 3.72 11.34 -24.43
C MET A 189 2.47 10.47 -24.32
N MET A 190 1.31 11.00 -24.74
CA MET A 190 0.04 10.27 -24.70
C MET A 190 0.10 8.96 -25.49
N ARG A 191 0.68 9.00 -26.69
CA ARG A 191 0.78 7.83 -27.57
C ARG A 191 1.73 6.77 -27.01
N LEU A 192 2.83 7.19 -26.39
CA LEU A 192 3.80 6.29 -25.76
C LEU A 192 3.23 5.62 -24.51
N VAL A 193 2.59 6.39 -23.63
CA VAL A 193 2.02 5.87 -22.38
C VAL A 193 0.90 4.87 -22.67
N HIS A 194 0.05 5.16 -23.65
CA HIS A 194 -1.07 4.32 -24.05
C HIS A 194 -0.77 3.37 -25.22
N MET A 195 0.51 3.18 -25.58
CA MET A 195 0.88 2.31 -26.69
C MET A 195 0.43 0.87 -26.44
N GLU A 196 -0.27 0.27 -27.41
CA GLU A 196 -0.77 -1.09 -27.29
C GLU A 196 0.38 -2.07 -27.08
N ASN A 197 0.21 -2.99 -26.13
CA ASN A 197 1.16 -4.08 -25.81
C ASN A 197 2.58 -3.67 -25.40
N SER A 198 2.90 -2.38 -25.32
CA SER A 198 4.25 -1.92 -24.94
C SER A 198 4.30 -0.66 -24.10
N GLY A 199 3.18 0.09 -23.97
CA GLY A 199 3.09 1.29 -23.14
C GLY A 199 3.16 1.03 -21.64
N LEU A 200 2.88 2.06 -20.84
CA LEU A 200 3.12 2.08 -19.39
C LEU A 200 2.46 0.90 -18.66
N VAL A 201 1.19 0.59 -18.96
CA VAL A 201 0.48 -0.52 -18.31
C VAL A 201 1.15 -1.86 -18.59
N ASN A 202 1.61 -2.10 -19.81
CA ASN A 202 2.33 -3.33 -20.15
C ASN A 202 3.67 -3.42 -19.40
N MET A 203 4.38 -2.29 -19.28
CA MET A 203 5.64 -2.23 -18.52
C MET A 203 5.43 -2.51 -17.03
N LEU A 204 4.33 -2.00 -16.43
CA LEU A 204 3.94 -2.27 -15.04
C LEU A 204 3.58 -3.73 -14.81
N LEU A 205 2.81 -4.34 -15.72
CA LEU A 205 2.39 -5.74 -15.59
C LEU A 205 3.58 -6.71 -15.67
N ASN A 206 4.54 -6.45 -16.57
CA ASN A 206 5.68 -7.33 -16.83
C ASN A 206 6.97 -6.93 -16.10
N ASP A 207 6.89 -6.06 -15.08
CA ASP A 207 8.01 -5.67 -14.23
C ASP A 207 9.24 -5.15 -15.02
N LYS A 208 9.00 -4.39 -16.09
CA LYS A 208 10.05 -3.81 -16.96
C LYS A 208 10.71 -2.59 -16.30
N HIS A 209 11.37 -2.78 -15.15
CA HIS A 209 11.95 -1.70 -14.34
C HIS A 209 12.89 -0.75 -15.11
N GLY A 210 13.72 -1.29 -16.02
CA GLY A 210 14.63 -0.47 -16.82
C GLY A 210 13.91 0.47 -17.80
N ASP A 211 12.84 0.00 -18.43
CA ASP A 211 12.04 0.82 -19.35
C ASP A 211 11.16 1.81 -18.58
N LEU A 212 10.61 1.41 -17.43
CA LEU A 212 9.89 2.29 -16.51
C LEU A 212 10.78 3.45 -16.01
N GLY A 213 12.02 3.15 -15.62
CA GLY A 213 12.98 4.15 -15.17
C GLY A 213 13.34 5.13 -16.28
N ARG A 214 13.50 4.64 -17.51
CA ARG A 214 13.73 5.49 -18.67
C ARG A 214 12.53 6.37 -18.99
N MET A 215 11.32 5.82 -18.95
CA MET A 215 10.09 6.59 -19.15
C MET A 215 9.99 7.71 -18.11
N TYR A 216 10.22 7.40 -16.83
CA TYR A 216 10.22 8.38 -15.74
C TYR A 216 11.26 9.50 -15.95
N ASN A 217 12.50 9.14 -16.26
CA ASN A 217 13.59 10.11 -16.46
C ASN A 217 13.33 11.04 -17.65
N LEU A 218 12.83 10.51 -18.76
CA LEU A 218 12.50 11.30 -19.95
C LEU A 218 11.28 12.20 -19.72
N PHE A 219 10.23 11.67 -19.09
CA PHE A 219 8.98 12.41 -18.87
C PHE A 219 9.11 13.48 -17.77
N ARG A 220 10.07 13.34 -16.85
CA ARG A 220 10.40 14.39 -15.88
C ARG A 220 10.89 15.69 -16.56
N ARG A 221 11.44 15.59 -17.77
CA ARG A 221 12.04 16.72 -18.49
C ARG A 221 10.99 17.59 -19.18
N VAL A 222 9.75 17.11 -19.32
CA VAL A 222 8.67 17.80 -20.03
C VAL A 222 7.50 18.17 -19.09
N PRO A 223 6.81 19.29 -19.35
CA PRO A 223 5.64 19.67 -18.56
C PRO A 223 4.57 18.57 -18.55
N ASN A 224 3.98 18.32 -17.38
CA ASN A 224 2.93 17.31 -17.14
C ASN A 224 3.34 15.84 -17.41
N GLY A 225 4.59 15.54 -17.75
CA GLY A 225 5.01 14.16 -18.05
C GLY A 225 4.85 13.22 -16.86
N LEU A 226 5.37 13.59 -15.69
CA LEU A 226 5.21 12.77 -14.48
C LEU A 226 3.75 12.66 -14.01
N ALA A 227 2.96 13.73 -14.22
CA ALA A 227 1.52 13.70 -13.91
C ALA A 227 0.81 12.64 -14.75
N MET A 228 1.09 12.57 -16.05
CA MET A 228 0.53 11.55 -16.94
C MET A 228 0.88 10.13 -16.51
N ILE A 229 2.15 9.85 -16.20
CA ILE A 229 2.56 8.51 -15.72
C ILE A 229 1.82 8.16 -14.43
N ARG A 230 1.78 9.09 -13.47
CA ARG A 230 1.12 8.89 -12.18
C ARG A 230 -0.38 8.65 -12.36
N ASP A 231 -1.07 9.41 -13.20
CA ASP A 231 -2.51 9.32 -13.37
C ASP A 231 -2.92 8.01 -14.07
N VAL A 232 -2.12 7.55 -15.05
CA VAL A 232 -2.33 6.23 -15.69
C VAL A 232 -1.98 5.08 -14.75
N MET A 233 -0.89 5.17 -13.99
CA MET A 233 -0.56 4.18 -12.94
C MET A 233 -1.69 4.08 -11.91
N THR A 234 -2.19 5.24 -11.43
CA THR A 234 -3.28 5.32 -10.45
C THR A 234 -4.55 4.69 -11.00
N SER A 235 -4.90 5.00 -12.25
CA SER A 235 -6.10 4.44 -12.90
C SER A 235 -5.99 2.92 -13.06
N HIS A 236 -4.85 2.42 -13.53
CA HIS A 236 -4.60 1.00 -13.64
C HIS A 236 -4.64 0.29 -12.29
N LEU A 237 -3.96 0.84 -11.28
CA LEU A 237 -3.93 0.28 -9.93
C LEU A 237 -5.31 0.24 -9.28
N ARG A 238 -6.13 1.28 -9.46
CA ARG A 238 -7.51 1.29 -8.94
C ARG A 238 -8.40 0.25 -9.60
N GLU A 239 -8.24 0.01 -10.89
CA GLU A 239 -9.00 -1.01 -11.61
C GLU A 239 -8.56 -2.42 -11.20
N THR A 240 -7.25 -2.71 -11.21
CA THR A 240 -6.70 -3.99 -10.77
C THR A 240 -7.04 -4.27 -9.30
N GLY A 241 -6.89 -3.27 -8.43
CA GLY A 241 -7.24 -3.36 -7.02
C GLY A 241 -8.73 -3.59 -6.79
N LYS A 242 -9.60 -2.92 -7.56
CA LYS A 242 -11.05 -3.18 -7.52
C LYS A 242 -11.36 -4.63 -7.89
N GLN A 243 -10.79 -5.15 -8.98
CA GLN A 243 -10.97 -6.55 -9.37
C GLN A 243 -10.49 -7.50 -8.28
N LEU A 244 -9.35 -7.21 -7.64
CA LEU A 244 -8.81 -7.99 -6.53
C LEU A 244 -9.78 -8.05 -5.34
N VAL A 245 -10.45 -6.93 -5.02
CA VAL A 245 -11.32 -6.86 -3.85
C VAL A 245 -12.79 -7.19 -4.08
N THR A 246 -13.27 -7.26 -5.33
CA THR A 246 -14.69 -7.54 -5.65
C THR A 246 -14.93 -8.89 -6.32
N ASP A 247 -13.90 -9.58 -6.82
CA ASP A 247 -14.03 -10.88 -7.49
C ASP A 247 -14.47 -11.98 -6.51
N ALA A 248 -15.66 -12.55 -6.76
CA ALA A 248 -16.29 -13.55 -5.91
C ALA A 248 -15.42 -14.80 -5.65
N GLU A 249 -14.60 -15.21 -6.61
CA GLU A 249 -13.69 -16.35 -6.42
C GLU A 249 -12.57 -16.01 -5.43
N ARG A 250 -12.04 -14.78 -5.51
CA ARG A 250 -10.98 -14.29 -4.61
C ARG A 250 -11.48 -14.05 -3.19
N LEU A 251 -12.78 -13.86 -3.01
CA LEU A 251 -13.42 -13.65 -1.71
C LEU A 251 -13.67 -14.96 -0.94
N LYS A 252 -13.36 -16.12 -1.51
CA LYS A 252 -13.54 -17.42 -0.86
C LYS A 252 -12.53 -17.65 0.26
N ASP A 253 -11.29 -17.21 0.09
CA ASP A 253 -10.21 -17.36 1.05
C ASP A 253 -9.74 -15.99 1.60
N PRO A 254 -10.10 -15.65 2.85
CA PRO A 254 -9.67 -14.42 3.50
C PRO A 254 -8.15 -14.28 3.64
N VAL A 255 -7.42 -15.38 3.80
CA VAL A 255 -5.97 -15.35 4.00
C VAL A 255 -5.28 -15.04 2.68
N GLU A 256 -5.70 -15.72 1.61
CA GLU A 256 -5.21 -15.47 0.26
C GLU A 256 -5.55 -14.06 -0.23
N TYR A 257 -6.75 -13.57 0.07
CA TYR A 257 -7.17 -12.20 -0.21
C TYR A 257 -6.18 -11.16 0.32
N VAL A 258 -5.82 -11.26 1.61
CA VAL A 258 -4.89 -10.31 2.25
C VAL A 258 -3.48 -10.50 1.72
N GLN A 259 -3.06 -11.74 1.45
CA GLN A 259 -1.75 -12.00 0.87
C GLN A 259 -1.60 -11.33 -0.50
N ARG A 260 -2.59 -11.44 -1.39
CA ARG A 260 -2.56 -10.79 -2.70
C ARG A 260 -2.50 -9.26 -2.60
N LEU A 261 -3.14 -8.65 -1.59
CA LEU A 261 -3.01 -7.22 -1.32
C LEU A 261 -1.58 -6.84 -0.93
N LEU A 262 -0.93 -7.66 -0.08
CA LEU A 262 0.47 -7.43 0.31
C LEU A 262 1.41 -7.57 -0.89
N ASP A 263 1.22 -8.60 -1.71
CA ASP A 263 2.06 -8.87 -2.88
C ASP A 263 1.93 -7.73 -3.91
N GLU A 264 0.71 -7.24 -4.16
CA GLU A 264 0.48 -6.10 -5.04
C GLU A 264 1.14 -4.83 -4.49
N LYS A 265 1.08 -4.61 -3.18
CA LYS A 265 1.72 -3.44 -2.55
C LYS A 265 3.24 -3.49 -2.69
N GLU A 266 3.82 -4.65 -2.42
CA GLU A 266 5.26 -4.91 -2.51
C GLU A 266 5.78 -4.72 -3.94
N LYS A 267 5.02 -5.19 -4.94
CA LYS A 267 5.32 -4.95 -6.36
C LYS A 267 5.42 -3.46 -6.69
N TYR A 268 4.41 -2.67 -6.35
CA TYR A 268 4.41 -1.24 -6.69
C TYR A 268 5.39 -0.42 -5.85
N ASP A 269 5.62 -0.78 -4.59
CA ASP A 269 6.71 -0.18 -3.80
C ASP A 269 8.08 -0.45 -4.46
N GLY A 270 8.31 -1.67 -4.92
CA GLY A 270 9.51 -2.05 -5.66
C GLY A 270 9.67 -1.22 -6.95
N ILE A 271 8.59 -1.06 -7.73
CA ILE A 271 8.60 -0.22 -8.93
C ILE A 271 8.95 1.24 -8.59
N ILE A 272 8.31 1.82 -7.58
CA ILE A 272 8.54 3.23 -7.20
C ILE A 272 9.98 3.43 -6.71
N SER A 273 10.49 2.50 -5.92
CA SER A 273 11.86 2.52 -5.38
C SER A 273 12.91 2.39 -6.51
N LEU A 274 12.76 1.39 -7.38
CA LEU A 274 13.76 1.05 -8.39
C LEU A 274 13.68 1.92 -9.65
N ALA A 275 12.47 2.25 -10.11
CA ALA A 275 12.26 2.94 -11.39
C ALA A 275 11.92 4.43 -11.23
N PHE A 276 11.16 4.80 -10.21
CA PHE A 276 10.65 6.18 -10.05
C PHE A 276 11.44 7.01 -9.02
N SER A 277 12.69 6.64 -8.75
CA SER A 277 13.59 7.38 -7.84
C SER A 277 12.99 7.63 -6.45
N ASN A 278 12.14 6.72 -5.97
CA ASN A 278 11.43 6.84 -4.71
C ASN A 278 10.56 8.13 -4.60
N ASP A 279 9.94 8.57 -5.70
CA ASP A 279 9.12 9.78 -5.75
C ASP A 279 7.89 9.70 -4.81
N LYS A 280 7.82 10.65 -3.86
CA LYS A 280 6.75 10.74 -2.86
C LYS A 280 5.36 10.94 -3.45
N THR A 281 5.25 11.60 -4.61
CA THR A 281 3.97 11.82 -5.27
C THR A 281 3.39 10.51 -5.81
N PHE A 282 4.24 9.59 -6.27
CA PHE A 282 3.85 8.24 -6.67
C PHE A 282 3.52 7.36 -5.46
N GLN A 283 4.29 7.45 -4.37
CA GLN A 283 3.96 6.77 -3.11
C GLN A 283 2.59 7.21 -2.57
N ASN A 284 2.29 8.50 -2.60
CA ASN A 284 0.99 9.04 -2.18
C ASN A 284 -0.15 8.53 -3.07
N ALA A 285 0.07 8.47 -4.39
CA ALA A 285 -0.90 7.91 -5.34
C ALA A 285 -1.16 6.42 -5.11
N LEU A 286 -0.11 5.65 -4.81
CA LEU A 286 -0.20 4.24 -4.41
C LEU A 286 -1.02 4.09 -3.12
N ASN A 287 -0.67 4.82 -2.07
CA ASN A 287 -1.37 4.80 -0.78
C ASN A 287 -2.85 5.18 -0.93
N SER A 288 -3.16 6.25 -1.66
CA SER A 288 -4.53 6.68 -1.92
C SER A 288 -5.33 5.66 -2.74
N SER A 289 -4.67 4.93 -3.66
CA SER A 289 -5.33 3.88 -4.42
C SER A 289 -5.68 2.68 -3.55
N PHE A 290 -4.75 2.24 -2.68
CA PHE A 290 -5.02 1.18 -1.70
C PHE A 290 -6.14 1.55 -0.74
N GLU A 291 -6.13 2.77 -0.20
CA GLU A 291 -7.23 3.30 0.61
C GLU A 291 -8.56 3.31 -0.16
N TYR A 292 -8.54 3.65 -1.45
CA TYR A 292 -9.76 3.61 -2.26
C TYR A 292 -10.31 2.19 -2.41
N PHE A 293 -9.55 1.23 -2.94
CA PHE A 293 -10.12 -0.06 -3.33
C PHE A 293 -10.33 -1.02 -2.16
N ILE A 294 -9.51 -0.98 -1.09
CA ILE A 294 -9.73 -1.85 0.08
C ILE A 294 -11.09 -1.60 0.71
N ASN A 295 -11.55 -0.35 0.71
CA ASN A 295 -12.83 0.05 1.30
C ASN A 295 -14.03 -0.16 0.36
N LEU A 296 -13.83 -0.60 -0.89
CA LEU A 296 -14.95 -1.05 -1.76
C LEU A 296 -15.54 -2.37 -1.28
N ASN A 297 -14.77 -3.17 -0.53
CA ASN A 297 -15.23 -4.41 0.05
C ASN A 297 -15.47 -4.26 1.56
N SER A 298 -16.75 -4.26 1.95
CA SER A 298 -17.15 -4.20 3.37
C SER A 298 -16.66 -5.39 4.23
N ARG A 299 -16.10 -6.44 3.63
CA ARG A 299 -15.52 -7.60 4.33
C ARG A 299 -14.02 -7.46 4.57
N SER A 300 -13.36 -6.45 4.03
CA SER A 300 -11.92 -6.21 4.25
C SER A 300 -11.53 -6.23 5.74
N PRO A 301 -12.26 -5.57 6.67
CA PRO A 301 -11.92 -5.63 8.10
C PRO A 301 -11.99 -7.06 8.70
N GLU A 302 -13.00 -7.84 8.33
CA GLU A 302 -13.15 -9.26 8.73
C GLU A 302 -11.95 -10.08 8.23
N PHE A 303 -11.59 -9.91 6.95
CA PHE A 303 -10.55 -10.69 6.29
C PHE A 303 -9.16 -10.40 6.85
N ILE A 304 -8.85 -9.14 7.11
CA ILE A 304 -7.60 -8.75 7.75
C ILE A 304 -7.53 -9.34 9.16
N SER A 305 -8.62 -9.34 9.91
CA SER A 305 -8.67 -9.97 11.24
C SER A 305 -8.45 -11.49 11.19
N LEU A 306 -9.04 -12.17 10.21
CA LEU A 306 -8.84 -13.61 9.99
C LEU A 306 -7.41 -13.95 9.55
N PHE A 307 -6.82 -13.13 8.69
CA PHE A 307 -5.41 -13.27 8.29
C PHE A 307 -4.49 -13.17 9.51
N VAL A 308 -4.70 -12.16 10.36
CA VAL A 308 -3.96 -12.03 11.62
C VAL A 308 -4.15 -13.24 12.53
N ASP A 309 -5.38 -13.72 12.70
CA ASP A 309 -5.66 -14.91 13.50
C ASP A 309 -4.94 -16.16 12.98
N ASP A 310 -4.86 -16.36 11.65
CA ASP A 310 -4.13 -17.50 11.07
C ASP A 310 -2.61 -17.36 11.27
N LYS A 311 -2.05 -16.17 11.04
CA LYS A 311 -0.61 -15.90 11.27
C LYS A 311 -0.23 -16.12 12.74
N LEU A 312 -1.03 -15.63 13.70
CA LEU A 312 -0.75 -15.76 15.13
C LEU A 312 -1.01 -17.18 15.68
N ARG A 313 -1.81 -18.03 15.00
CA ARG A 313 -2.07 -19.43 15.42
C ARG A 313 -1.10 -20.44 14.84
N LYS A 314 -0.71 -20.27 13.58
CA LYS A 314 0.09 -21.26 12.82
C LYS A 314 1.36 -20.66 12.25
N GLY A 315 1.28 -19.43 11.77
CA GLY A 315 2.33 -18.78 10.99
C GLY A 315 3.60 -18.46 11.78
N LEU A 316 3.58 -18.48 13.12
CA LEU A 316 4.75 -18.17 13.94
C LEU A 316 5.59 -19.40 14.35
N LYS A 317 5.15 -20.62 14.01
CA LYS A 317 5.89 -21.83 14.42
C LYS A 317 7.22 -21.94 13.68
N GLY A 318 8.33 -21.73 14.40
CA GLY A 318 9.69 -21.82 13.85
C GLY A 318 10.13 -20.56 13.08
N VAL A 319 9.41 -19.45 13.23
CA VAL A 319 9.75 -18.15 12.64
C VAL A 319 10.49 -17.31 13.67
N SER A 320 11.47 -16.50 13.23
CA SER A 320 12.23 -15.62 14.13
C SER A 320 11.37 -14.45 14.63
N GLU A 321 11.70 -13.88 15.79
CA GLU A 321 10.98 -12.72 16.33
C GLU A 321 11.04 -11.50 15.37
N GLU A 322 12.15 -11.33 14.64
CA GLU A 322 12.30 -10.27 13.64
C GLU A 322 11.33 -10.44 12.47
N ASP A 323 11.19 -11.66 11.95
CA ASP A 323 10.24 -11.98 10.88
C ASP A 323 8.79 -11.82 11.32
N VAL A 324 8.48 -12.13 12.59
CA VAL A 324 7.15 -11.86 13.17
C VAL A 324 6.84 -10.37 13.09
N GLU A 325 7.79 -9.52 13.47
CA GLU A 325 7.58 -8.08 13.51
C GLU A 325 7.38 -7.49 12.11
N ILE A 326 8.11 -7.99 11.10
CA ILE A 326 7.91 -7.64 9.69
C ILE A 326 6.49 -8.01 9.23
N ILE A 327 5.98 -9.19 9.62
CA ILE A 327 4.61 -9.61 9.30
C ILE A 327 3.59 -8.67 9.96
N LEU A 328 3.80 -8.29 11.23
CA LEU A 328 2.90 -7.38 11.94
C LEU A 328 2.91 -5.98 11.31
N ASP A 329 4.06 -5.48 10.86
CA ASP A 329 4.15 -4.19 10.16
C ASP A 329 3.42 -4.22 8.81
N LYS A 330 3.56 -5.31 8.04
CA LYS A 330 2.81 -5.52 6.79
C LYS A 330 1.29 -5.53 7.03
N VAL A 331 0.83 -6.19 8.10
CA VAL A 331 -0.60 -6.15 8.50
C VAL A 331 -1.03 -4.74 8.86
N MET A 332 -0.23 -4.03 9.65
CA MET A 332 -0.56 -2.68 10.11
C MET A 332 -0.63 -1.69 8.96
N MET A 333 0.22 -1.86 7.93
CA MET A 333 0.13 -1.07 6.69
C MET A 333 -1.25 -1.21 6.04
N ILE A 334 -1.76 -2.43 5.87
CA ILE A 334 -3.11 -2.65 5.29
C ILE A 334 -4.19 -2.10 6.23
N PHE A 335 -4.06 -2.33 7.54
CA PHE A 335 -5.00 -1.81 8.54
C PHE A 335 -5.13 -0.28 8.47
N CYS A 336 -4.03 0.45 8.23
CA CYS A 336 -4.05 1.90 8.12
C CYS A 336 -4.94 2.41 6.98
N TYR A 337 -5.07 1.63 5.89
CA TYR A 337 -5.96 1.95 4.76
C TYR A 337 -7.45 1.71 5.04
N LEU A 338 -7.82 1.02 6.13
CA LEU A 338 -9.22 0.78 6.47
C LEU A 338 -9.93 2.05 6.95
N GLN A 339 -11.14 2.29 6.46
CA GLN A 339 -12.04 3.32 7.02
C GLN A 339 -12.81 2.79 8.23
N GLU A 340 -13.31 1.55 8.17
CA GLU A 340 -14.09 0.92 9.25
C GLU A 340 -13.21 0.10 10.21
N LYS A 341 -12.36 0.80 10.97
CA LYS A 341 -11.43 0.17 11.92
C LYS A 341 -12.14 -0.46 13.12
N ASP A 342 -13.28 0.09 13.54
CA ASP A 342 -14.12 -0.47 14.60
C ASP A 342 -14.71 -1.86 14.26
N VAL A 343 -15.02 -2.11 12.98
CA VAL A 343 -15.43 -3.44 12.49
C VAL A 343 -14.26 -4.42 12.64
N PHE A 344 -13.03 -4.01 12.28
CA PHE A 344 -11.83 -4.82 12.52
C PHE A 344 -11.65 -5.10 14.02
N GLU A 345 -11.78 -4.08 14.89
CA GLU A 345 -11.68 -4.21 16.35
C GLU A 345 -12.61 -5.31 16.87
N LYS A 346 -13.86 -5.33 16.40
CA LYS A 346 -14.87 -6.31 16.82
C LYS A 346 -14.45 -7.74 16.49
N TYR A 347 -14.08 -8.01 15.23
CA TYR A 347 -13.62 -9.34 14.82
C TYR A 347 -12.31 -9.72 15.50
N TYR A 348 -11.35 -8.79 15.58
CA TYR A 348 -10.08 -9.04 16.23
C TYR A 348 -10.26 -9.41 17.71
N LYS A 349 -11.11 -8.68 18.43
CA LYS A 349 -11.48 -8.98 19.82
C LYS A 349 -12.09 -10.38 19.98
N GLN A 350 -12.97 -10.80 19.06
CA GLN A 350 -13.53 -12.15 19.07
C GLN A 350 -12.46 -13.22 18.84
N HIS A 351 -11.57 -13.01 17.87
CA HIS A 351 -10.49 -13.95 17.57
C HIS A 351 -9.47 -14.05 18.71
N LEU A 352 -9.07 -12.90 19.27
CA LEU A 352 -8.19 -12.82 20.44
C LEU A 352 -8.80 -13.57 21.63
N ALA A 353 -10.08 -13.36 21.94
CA ALA A 353 -10.76 -14.06 23.02
C ALA A 353 -10.70 -15.59 22.86
N LYS A 354 -10.95 -16.08 21.63
CA LYS A 354 -10.84 -17.51 21.32
C LYS A 354 -9.41 -18.03 21.53
N ARG A 355 -8.39 -17.27 21.14
CA ARG A 355 -6.96 -17.68 21.30
C ARG A 355 -6.56 -17.74 22.78
N LEU A 356 -6.88 -16.71 23.54
CA LEU A 356 -6.58 -16.62 24.98
C LEU A 356 -7.26 -17.73 25.79
N LEU A 357 -8.57 -17.93 25.60
CA LEU A 357 -9.33 -18.90 26.40
C LEU A 357 -9.06 -20.35 26.00
N SER A 358 -8.70 -20.62 24.74
CA SER A 358 -8.37 -21.97 24.29
C SER A 358 -6.91 -22.38 24.56
N GLY A 359 -6.10 -21.50 25.14
CA GLY A 359 -4.67 -21.74 25.40
C GLY A 359 -3.86 -21.99 24.12
N LYS A 360 -4.28 -21.40 22.99
CA LYS A 360 -3.68 -21.59 21.67
C LYS A 360 -2.82 -20.41 21.21
N THR A 361 -2.46 -19.51 22.11
CA THR A 361 -1.54 -18.42 21.80
C THR A 361 -0.15 -19.00 21.51
N VAL A 362 0.44 -18.65 20.36
CA VAL A 362 1.79 -19.11 19.98
C VAL A 362 2.85 -18.23 20.63
N SER A 363 2.59 -16.93 20.74
CA SER A 363 3.45 -15.95 21.43
C SER A 363 2.60 -14.83 22.01
N ASP A 364 2.66 -14.65 23.33
CA ASP A 364 2.00 -13.53 24.03
C ASP A 364 2.66 -12.19 23.66
N ASP A 365 3.97 -12.20 23.35
CA ASP A 365 4.73 -11.01 22.98
C ASP A 365 4.29 -10.48 21.60
N ALA A 366 4.06 -11.37 20.63
CA ALA A 366 3.54 -10.98 19.32
C ALA A 366 2.14 -10.35 19.42
N GLU A 367 1.26 -10.89 20.27
CA GLU A 367 -0.08 -10.32 20.50
C GLU A 367 0.01 -8.93 21.14
N ARG A 368 0.90 -8.77 22.13
CA ARG A 368 1.15 -7.47 22.79
C ARG A 368 1.75 -6.46 21.82
N SER A 369 2.70 -6.87 20.98
CA SER A 369 3.29 -6.02 19.93
C SER A 369 2.20 -5.48 19.00
N LEU A 370 1.31 -6.35 18.50
CA LEU A 370 0.20 -5.91 17.65
C LEU A 370 -0.73 -4.93 18.35
N ILE A 371 -1.07 -5.16 19.63
CA ILE A 371 -1.89 -4.22 20.41
C ILE A 371 -1.20 -2.86 20.55
N VAL A 372 0.12 -2.82 20.77
CA VAL A 372 0.89 -1.57 20.82
C VAL A 372 0.81 -0.84 19.48
N LYS A 373 0.98 -1.54 18.35
CA LYS A 373 0.85 -0.92 17.02
C LYS A 373 -0.56 -0.38 16.76
N LEU A 374 -1.61 -1.12 17.15
CA LEU A 374 -3.00 -0.66 17.09
C LEU A 374 -3.24 0.59 17.97
N LYS A 375 -2.62 0.64 19.15
CA LYS A 375 -2.70 1.79 20.06
C LYS A 375 -2.03 3.03 19.46
N THR A 376 -0.90 2.87 18.78
CA THR A 376 -0.22 3.96 18.08
C THR A 376 -1.09 4.52 16.95
N ALA A 377 -1.78 3.65 16.20
CA ALA A 377 -2.62 4.06 15.08
C ALA A 377 -3.98 4.69 15.49
N CYS A 378 -4.64 4.13 16.51
CA CYS A 378 -6.02 4.49 16.88
C CYS A 378 -6.19 5.12 18.27
N GLY A 379 -5.12 5.15 19.08
CA GLY A 379 -5.12 5.69 20.43
C GLY A 379 -5.57 4.70 21.51
N TYR A 380 -5.38 5.09 22.77
CA TYR A 380 -5.61 4.24 23.95
C TYR A 380 -7.05 3.72 24.10
N GLN A 381 -8.06 4.54 23.78
CA GLN A 381 -9.47 4.14 23.92
C GLN A 381 -9.83 2.95 23.02
N TYR A 382 -9.13 2.80 21.89
CA TYR A 382 -9.33 1.70 20.95
C TYR A 382 -8.80 0.37 21.52
N THR A 383 -7.66 0.38 22.21
CA THR A 383 -7.01 -0.85 22.71
C THR A 383 -7.35 -1.19 24.16
N SER A 384 -7.93 -0.27 24.94
CA SER A 384 -8.19 -0.45 26.37
C SER A 384 -8.91 -1.77 26.71
N LYS A 385 -9.91 -2.18 25.92
CA LYS A 385 -10.61 -3.46 26.12
C LYS A 385 -9.72 -4.67 25.84
N LEU A 386 -8.89 -4.60 24.80
CA LEU A 386 -7.94 -5.66 24.44
C LEU A 386 -6.85 -5.82 25.50
N GLU A 387 -6.30 -4.70 25.98
CA GLU A 387 -5.35 -4.67 27.10
C GLU A 387 -5.98 -5.25 28.38
N GLY A 388 -7.25 -4.91 28.66
CA GLY A 388 -8.02 -5.46 29.77
C GLY A 388 -8.16 -6.98 29.71
N MET A 389 -8.32 -7.57 28.51
CA MET A 389 -8.37 -9.03 28.34
C MET A 389 -7.06 -9.69 28.79
N PHE A 390 -5.90 -9.12 28.50
CA PHE A 390 -4.61 -9.65 28.99
C PHE A 390 -4.45 -9.52 30.50
N THR A 391 -4.89 -8.39 31.08
CA THR A 391 -4.89 -8.20 32.52
C THR A 391 -5.76 -9.26 33.21
N ASP A 392 -6.97 -9.51 32.69
CA ASP A 392 -7.88 -10.53 33.22
C ASP A 392 -7.25 -11.92 33.19
N MET A 393 -6.52 -12.29 32.12
CA MET A 393 -5.83 -13.57 32.03
C MET A 393 -4.77 -13.73 33.12
N LYS A 394 -3.94 -12.70 33.33
CA LYS A 394 -2.91 -12.72 34.38
C LYS A 394 -3.53 -12.78 35.78
N THR A 395 -4.47 -11.89 36.07
CA THR A 395 -5.14 -11.86 37.39
C THR A 395 -5.91 -13.14 37.66
N SER A 396 -6.47 -13.78 36.63
CA SER A 396 -7.11 -15.09 36.78
C SER A 396 -6.13 -16.18 37.20
N GLN A 397 -4.91 -16.20 36.65
CA GLN A 397 -3.88 -17.14 37.05
C GLN A 397 -3.49 -16.95 38.52
N ASP A 398 -3.26 -15.70 38.94
CA ASP A 398 -2.93 -15.36 40.33
C ASP A 398 -4.07 -15.77 41.29
N THR A 399 -5.33 -15.49 40.89
CA THR A 399 -6.53 -15.87 41.65
C THR A 399 -6.66 -17.38 41.78
N MET A 400 -6.39 -18.10 40.70
CA MET A 400 -6.45 -19.56 40.68
C MET A 400 -5.37 -20.19 41.56
N GLN A 401 -4.16 -19.63 41.55
CA GLN A 401 -3.08 -20.05 42.44
C GLN A 401 -3.49 -19.87 43.91
N GLY A 402 -4.05 -18.71 44.26
CA GLY A 402 -4.56 -18.45 45.60
C GLY A 402 -5.70 -19.38 46.02
N PHE A 403 -6.60 -19.72 45.10
CA PHE A 403 -7.68 -20.69 45.35
C PHE A 403 -7.12 -22.08 45.66
N CYS A 404 -6.19 -22.57 44.84
CA CYS A 404 -5.54 -23.86 45.07
C CYS A 404 -4.78 -23.91 46.40
N SER A 405 -4.08 -22.82 46.78
CA SER A 405 -3.35 -22.76 48.05
C SER A 405 -4.26 -22.73 49.27
N SER A 406 -5.48 -22.18 49.16
CA SER A 406 -6.45 -22.12 50.25
C SER A 406 -7.30 -23.39 50.38
N HIS A 407 -7.31 -24.25 49.36
CA HIS A 407 -8.10 -25.48 49.32
C HIS A 407 -7.25 -26.70 48.88
N PRO A 408 -6.19 -27.05 49.63
CA PRO A 408 -5.32 -28.18 49.29
C PRO A 408 -6.04 -29.53 49.31
N GLU A 409 -7.19 -29.63 49.98
CA GLU A 409 -8.03 -30.83 50.04
C GLU A 409 -8.72 -31.20 48.72
N LEU A 410 -8.67 -30.32 47.71
CA LEU A 410 -9.28 -30.56 46.40
C LEU A 410 -8.41 -31.40 45.44
N THR A 411 -7.24 -31.87 45.88
CA THR A 411 -6.25 -32.58 45.05
C THR A 411 -6.71 -33.95 44.55
N ASP A 412 -7.57 -34.67 45.30
CA ASP A 412 -8.09 -35.99 44.92
C ASP A 412 -9.38 -35.93 44.07
N GLY A 413 -9.92 -34.73 43.83
CA GLY A 413 -11.18 -34.50 43.13
C GLY A 413 -11.06 -34.04 41.67
N PRO A 414 -12.18 -33.65 41.02
CA PRO A 414 -12.15 -33.04 39.70
C PRO A 414 -11.37 -31.71 39.75
N THR A 415 -10.43 -31.54 38.82
CA THR A 415 -9.64 -30.30 38.74
C THR A 415 -10.44 -29.21 38.03
N LEU A 416 -10.71 -28.10 38.73
CA LEU A 416 -11.34 -26.90 38.16
C LEU A 416 -10.28 -25.84 37.89
N VAL A 417 -10.26 -25.27 36.69
CA VAL A 417 -9.45 -24.09 36.34
C VAL A 417 -10.40 -22.99 35.89
N VAL A 418 -10.36 -21.84 36.58
CA VAL A 418 -11.29 -20.73 36.33
C VAL A 418 -10.55 -19.53 35.76
N GLN A 419 -11.11 -18.96 34.70
CA GLN A 419 -10.69 -17.67 34.14
C GLN A 419 -11.79 -16.66 34.39
N VAL A 420 -11.51 -15.65 35.22
CA VAL A 420 -12.46 -14.61 35.59
C VAL A 420 -12.31 -13.42 34.63
N LEU A 421 -13.39 -13.12 33.90
CA LEU A 421 -13.38 -12.15 32.80
C LEU A 421 -14.19 -10.91 33.17
N THR A 422 -13.64 -9.72 32.94
CA THR A 422 -14.33 -8.45 33.19
C THR A 422 -15.42 -8.22 32.16
N THR A 423 -16.67 -8.07 32.62
CA THR A 423 -17.83 -7.80 31.74
C THR A 423 -17.62 -6.47 30.99
N GLY A 424 -17.82 -6.47 29.67
CA GLY A 424 -17.60 -5.31 28.80
C GLY A 424 -16.26 -5.30 28.06
N SER A 425 -15.21 -5.87 28.65
CA SER A 425 -13.90 -6.04 27.98
C SER A 425 -13.92 -7.21 26.99
N TRP A 426 -14.63 -8.29 27.33
CA TRP A 426 -14.71 -9.51 26.52
C TRP A 426 -15.92 -9.52 25.57
N PRO A 427 -15.89 -10.32 24.49
CA PRO A 427 -17.01 -10.51 23.58
C PRO A 427 -17.97 -11.58 24.12
N THR A 428 -18.48 -11.40 25.34
CA THR A 428 -19.42 -12.34 25.96
C THR A 428 -20.85 -12.05 25.49
N GLN A 429 -21.65 -13.11 25.32
CA GLN A 429 -23.08 -13.00 25.05
C GLN A 429 -23.88 -13.49 26.27
N PRO A 430 -25.02 -12.89 26.60
CA PRO A 430 -25.93 -13.46 27.58
C PRO A 430 -26.36 -14.85 27.11
N SER A 431 -26.05 -15.89 27.87
CA SER A 431 -26.43 -17.26 27.56
C SER A 431 -27.15 -17.89 28.75
N ILE A 432 -28.09 -18.78 28.46
CA ILE A 432 -28.75 -19.59 29.49
C ILE A 432 -27.70 -20.54 30.05
N THR A 433 -27.57 -20.55 31.38
CA THR A 433 -26.62 -21.43 32.05
C THR A 433 -27.10 -22.87 31.92
N CYS A 434 -26.31 -23.70 31.23
CA CYS A 434 -26.51 -25.15 31.23
C CYS A 434 -26.48 -25.69 32.66
N HIS A 435 -27.32 -26.67 32.94
CA HIS A 435 -27.26 -27.42 34.20
C HIS A 435 -25.98 -28.25 34.23
N LEU A 436 -25.09 -27.94 35.16
CA LEU A 436 -23.83 -28.66 35.35
C LEU A 436 -24.05 -29.91 36.21
N PRO A 437 -23.24 -30.98 36.02
CA PRO A 437 -23.20 -32.10 36.95
C PRO A 437 -22.99 -31.64 38.39
N PHE A 438 -23.50 -32.41 39.35
CA PHE A 438 -23.49 -32.04 40.76
C PHE A 438 -22.08 -31.74 41.28
N GLU A 439 -21.11 -32.58 40.93
CA GLU A 439 -19.71 -32.46 41.34
C GLU A 439 -19.09 -31.14 40.84
N MET A 440 -19.41 -30.74 39.61
CA MET A 440 -18.93 -29.49 39.02
C MET A 440 -19.64 -28.28 39.62
N SER A 441 -20.95 -28.37 39.86
CA SER A 441 -21.72 -27.31 40.51
C SER A 441 -21.18 -27.01 41.92
N ALA A 442 -20.85 -28.05 42.69
CA ALA A 442 -20.26 -27.90 44.02
C ALA A 442 -18.89 -27.20 43.98
N LEU A 443 -18.03 -27.55 43.02
CA LEU A 443 -16.73 -26.88 42.84
C LEU A 443 -16.88 -25.43 42.38
N CYS A 444 -17.80 -25.15 41.46
CA CYS A 444 -18.12 -23.79 41.03
C CYS A 444 -18.60 -22.92 42.19
N GLU A 445 -19.40 -23.46 43.12
CA GLU A 445 -19.87 -22.70 44.27
C GLU A 445 -18.78 -22.47 45.33
N LYS A 446 -17.89 -23.45 45.54
CA LYS A 446 -16.68 -23.26 46.37
C LYS A 446 -15.81 -22.13 45.82
N PHE A 447 -15.52 -22.15 44.52
CA PHE A 447 -14.76 -21.07 43.88
C PHE A 447 -15.47 -19.73 43.99
N ARG A 448 -16.79 -19.70 43.76
CA ARG A 448 -17.61 -18.48 43.89
C ARG A 448 -17.50 -17.88 45.30
N SER A 449 -17.61 -18.72 46.32
CA SER A 449 -17.51 -18.31 47.73
C SER A 449 -16.13 -17.74 48.05
N TYR A 450 -15.06 -18.40 47.61
CA TYR A 450 -13.69 -17.92 47.73
C TYR A 450 -13.51 -16.55 47.05
N TYR A 451 -13.93 -16.42 45.78
CA TYR A 451 -13.75 -15.20 45.01
C TYR A 451 -14.51 -14.02 45.61
N LEU A 452 -15.77 -14.22 46.01
CA LEU A 452 -16.60 -13.16 46.59
C LEU A 452 -16.18 -12.79 48.01
N GLY A 453 -15.54 -13.71 48.74
CA GLY A 453 -14.91 -13.41 50.04
C GLY A 453 -13.74 -12.44 49.92
N ILE A 454 -12.97 -12.51 48.83
CA ILE A 454 -11.84 -11.61 48.56
C ILE A 454 -12.30 -10.32 47.86
N HIS A 455 -13.24 -10.44 46.92
CA HIS A 455 -13.71 -9.34 46.09
C HIS A 455 -15.16 -8.97 46.40
N THR A 456 -15.32 -8.17 47.45
CA THR A 456 -16.63 -7.67 47.89
C THR A 456 -17.28 -6.75 46.85
N GLY A 457 -18.61 -6.80 46.77
CA GLY A 457 -19.39 -5.97 45.84
C GLY A 457 -19.40 -6.45 44.37
N ARG A 458 -18.78 -7.60 44.05
CA ARG A 458 -18.82 -8.20 42.71
C ARG A 458 -19.94 -9.24 42.56
N ARG A 459 -20.32 -9.50 41.31
CA ARG A 459 -21.23 -10.59 40.94
C ARG A 459 -20.58 -11.46 39.88
N LEU A 460 -20.59 -12.78 40.09
CA LEU A 460 -20.11 -13.77 39.13
C LEU A 460 -21.26 -14.39 38.33
N SER A 461 -21.01 -14.62 37.04
CA SER A 461 -21.89 -15.35 36.12
C SER A 461 -21.03 -16.32 35.31
N TRP A 462 -21.41 -17.60 35.31
CA TRP A 462 -20.68 -18.66 34.63
C TRP A 462 -21.05 -18.71 33.14
N GLN A 463 -20.03 -18.72 32.27
CA GLN A 463 -20.20 -18.82 30.81
C GLN A 463 -19.92 -20.26 30.36
N THR A 464 -20.94 -21.11 30.45
CA THR A 464 -20.82 -22.56 30.17
C THR A 464 -20.57 -22.89 28.70
N ASN A 465 -20.85 -21.98 27.77
CA ASN A 465 -20.56 -22.12 26.35
C ASN A 465 -19.07 -21.93 25.98
N MET A 466 -18.25 -21.34 26.87
CA MET A 466 -16.85 -21.01 26.58
C MET A 466 -15.83 -21.97 27.21
N GLY A 467 -16.30 -22.92 28.03
CA GLY A 467 -15.44 -23.85 28.76
C GLY A 467 -15.10 -25.14 28.00
N THR A 468 -14.09 -25.84 28.51
CA THR A 468 -13.68 -27.18 28.07
C THR A 468 -13.48 -28.09 29.27
N ALA A 469 -13.57 -29.39 29.05
CA ALA A 469 -13.32 -30.42 30.05
C ALA A 469 -12.54 -31.59 29.44
N ASP A 470 -11.70 -32.22 30.26
CA ASP A 470 -11.06 -33.49 29.96
C ASP A 470 -11.73 -34.60 30.75
N ILE A 471 -12.29 -35.60 30.06
CA ILE A 471 -13.07 -36.68 30.68
C ILE A 471 -12.37 -38.01 30.40
N LYS A 472 -12.18 -38.83 31.43
CA LYS A 472 -11.74 -40.22 31.26
C LYS A 472 -12.97 -41.07 30.92
N ALA A 473 -12.97 -41.67 29.73
CA ALA A 473 -14.04 -42.51 29.24
C ALA A 473 -13.57 -43.95 29.05
N ILE A 474 -14.45 -44.91 29.36
CA ILE A 474 -14.21 -46.34 29.19
C ILE A 474 -15.26 -46.87 28.22
N PHE A 475 -14.82 -47.50 27.13
CA PHE A 475 -15.68 -48.06 26.09
C PHE A 475 -15.51 -49.57 25.97
N GLY A 476 -16.60 -50.29 25.72
CA GLY A 476 -16.63 -51.71 25.39
C GLY A 476 -15.91 -52.58 26.42
N LYS A 477 -14.98 -53.43 25.96
CA LYS A 477 -14.17 -54.33 26.80
C LYS A 477 -13.05 -53.60 27.56
N GLY A 478 -13.30 -52.39 28.07
CA GLY A 478 -12.37 -51.64 28.91
C GLY A 478 -11.36 -50.76 28.17
N GLN A 479 -11.64 -50.34 26.93
CA GLN A 479 -10.79 -49.39 26.21
C GLN A 479 -10.88 -48.01 26.86
N LYS A 480 -9.74 -47.49 27.32
CA LYS A 480 -9.66 -46.21 28.03
C LYS A 480 -9.20 -45.10 27.10
N HIS A 481 -9.95 -43.99 27.08
CA HIS A 481 -9.60 -42.77 26.36
C HIS A 481 -9.79 -41.55 27.26
N GLU A 482 -9.01 -40.51 27.00
CA GLU A 482 -9.19 -39.19 27.58
C GLU A 482 -9.80 -38.28 26.51
N LEU A 483 -11.02 -37.82 26.74
CA LEU A 483 -11.78 -37.00 25.80
C LEU A 483 -11.64 -35.53 26.16
N ASN A 484 -11.03 -34.73 25.29
CA ASN A 484 -11.07 -33.27 25.39
C ASN A 484 -12.33 -32.76 24.67
N VAL A 485 -13.26 -32.22 25.45
CA VAL A 485 -14.60 -31.81 25.00
C VAL A 485 -14.96 -30.41 25.50
N SER A 486 -16.00 -29.80 24.93
CA SER A 486 -16.63 -28.59 25.48
C SER A 486 -17.43 -28.92 26.75
N THR A 487 -17.71 -27.91 27.58
CA THR A 487 -18.56 -28.06 28.77
C THR A 487 -19.94 -28.64 28.43
N TYR A 488 -20.56 -28.22 27.32
CA TYR A 488 -21.84 -28.78 26.87
C TYR A 488 -21.74 -30.27 26.53
N GLN A 489 -20.72 -30.67 25.77
CA GLN A 489 -20.48 -32.08 25.47
C GLN A 489 -20.20 -32.89 26.76
N MET A 490 -19.48 -32.33 27.74
CA MET A 490 -19.31 -32.98 29.06
C MET A 490 -20.65 -33.21 29.74
N CYS A 491 -21.52 -32.19 29.81
CA CYS A 491 -22.82 -32.32 30.46
C CYS A 491 -23.66 -33.42 29.80
N ILE A 492 -23.64 -33.52 28.46
CA ILE A 492 -24.34 -34.57 27.72
C ILE A 492 -23.74 -35.95 28.02
N LEU A 493 -22.41 -36.10 27.93
CA LEU A 493 -21.73 -37.39 28.12
C LEU A 493 -21.94 -37.94 29.54
N MET A 494 -21.97 -37.06 30.55
CA MET A 494 -22.16 -37.47 31.94
C MET A 494 -23.53 -38.08 32.22
N LEU A 495 -24.56 -37.77 31.41
CA LEU A 495 -25.89 -38.38 31.55
C LEU A 495 -25.87 -39.89 31.30
N PHE A 496 -25.00 -40.35 30.40
CA PHE A 496 -24.91 -41.76 30.01
C PHE A 496 -24.26 -42.66 31.07
N ASN A 497 -23.78 -42.09 32.19
CA ASN A 497 -23.40 -42.90 33.35
C ASN A 497 -24.62 -43.49 34.08
N ASN A 498 -25.81 -42.90 33.91
CA ASN A 498 -27.04 -43.30 34.58
C ASN A 498 -28.15 -43.77 33.62
N ALA A 499 -27.92 -43.71 32.31
CA ALA A 499 -28.89 -44.09 31.28
C ALA A 499 -28.18 -44.66 30.06
N ASP A 500 -28.63 -45.82 29.56
CA ASP A 500 -28.03 -46.44 28.38
C ASP A 500 -28.43 -45.75 27.07
N ARG A 501 -29.61 -45.10 27.06
CA ARG A 501 -30.21 -44.45 25.89
C ARG A 501 -31.02 -43.23 26.32
N LEU A 502 -30.88 -42.14 25.57
CA LEU A 502 -31.60 -40.88 25.79
C LEU A 502 -32.04 -40.27 24.46
N SER A 503 -33.25 -39.72 24.42
CA SER A 503 -33.77 -38.93 23.29
C SER A 503 -33.21 -37.50 23.29
N TYR A 504 -33.26 -36.82 22.15
CA TYR A 504 -32.89 -35.40 22.04
C TYR A 504 -33.62 -34.53 23.07
N LYS A 505 -34.93 -34.71 23.22
CA LYS A 505 -35.78 -33.92 24.13
C LYS A 505 -35.42 -34.14 25.61
N GLU A 506 -35.10 -35.38 26.00
CA GLU A 506 -34.65 -35.67 27.37
C GLU A 506 -33.31 -34.99 27.67
N ILE A 507 -32.36 -35.05 26.73
CA ILE A 507 -31.06 -34.38 26.88
C ILE A 507 -31.25 -32.86 26.98
N GLU A 508 -32.08 -32.27 26.12
CA GLU A 508 -32.39 -30.84 26.12
C GLU A 508 -33.01 -30.40 27.46
N GLN A 509 -34.00 -31.13 27.96
CA GLN A 509 -34.68 -30.82 29.21
C GLN A 509 -33.75 -30.92 30.42
N VAL A 510 -32.93 -31.97 30.50
CA VAL A 510 -32.04 -32.19 31.65
C VAL A 510 -30.89 -31.19 31.67
N THR A 511 -30.28 -30.92 30.51
CA THR A 511 -29.10 -30.06 30.42
C THR A 511 -29.42 -28.57 30.28
N ALA A 512 -30.61 -28.22 29.79
CA ALA A 512 -31.01 -26.87 29.43
C ALA A 512 -30.05 -26.17 28.45
N ILE A 513 -29.34 -26.93 27.61
CA ILE A 513 -28.47 -26.39 26.57
C ILE A 513 -29.33 -25.78 25.45
N PRO A 514 -29.00 -24.59 24.90
CA PRO A 514 -29.71 -24.02 23.77
C PRO A 514 -29.77 -24.98 22.57
N ALA A 515 -30.94 -25.12 21.95
CA ALA A 515 -31.20 -26.10 20.89
C ALA A 515 -30.18 -26.09 19.75
N SER A 516 -29.73 -24.90 19.31
CA SER A 516 -28.71 -24.75 18.27
C SER A 516 -27.36 -25.34 18.67
N ASP A 517 -26.94 -25.12 19.91
CA ASP A 517 -25.68 -25.64 20.44
C ASP A 517 -25.78 -27.12 20.76
N LEU A 518 -26.92 -27.58 21.26
CA LEU A 518 -27.18 -28.99 21.53
C LEU A 518 -27.10 -29.82 20.25
N LYS A 519 -27.77 -29.38 19.17
CA LYS A 519 -27.70 -30.04 17.85
C LYS A 519 -26.25 -30.12 17.35
N ARG A 520 -25.46 -29.04 17.44
CA ARG A 520 -24.04 -29.03 17.06
C ARG A 520 -23.19 -29.98 17.92
N CYS A 521 -23.43 -30.03 19.23
CA CYS A 521 -22.73 -30.92 20.15
C CYS A 521 -23.04 -32.39 19.83
N LEU A 522 -24.31 -32.77 19.70
CA LEU A 522 -24.70 -34.13 19.36
C LEU A 522 -24.18 -34.56 17.98
N GLN A 523 -24.24 -33.67 16.98
CA GLN A 523 -23.67 -33.94 15.65
C GLN A 523 -22.17 -34.26 15.73
N SER A 524 -21.40 -33.48 16.51
CA SER A 524 -19.96 -33.71 16.67
C SER A 524 -19.62 -35.05 17.32
N MET A 525 -20.48 -35.52 18.24
CA MET A 525 -20.26 -36.73 19.03
C MET A 525 -20.90 -37.99 18.43
N ALA A 526 -21.85 -37.86 17.50
CA ALA A 526 -22.56 -39.00 16.91
C ALA A 526 -22.29 -39.20 15.40
N CYS A 527 -22.14 -38.10 14.64
CA CYS A 527 -22.12 -38.15 13.17
C CYS A 527 -20.70 -38.05 12.58
N VAL A 528 -19.69 -37.61 13.35
CA VAL A 528 -18.32 -37.41 12.86
C VAL A 528 -17.49 -38.69 13.00
N LYS A 529 -17.14 -39.30 11.86
CA LYS A 529 -16.33 -40.53 11.83
C LYS A 529 -15.00 -40.36 12.59
N GLY A 530 -14.69 -41.30 13.48
CA GLY A 530 -13.47 -41.29 14.29
C GLY A 530 -13.56 -40.41 15.55
N LYS A 531 -14.66 -39.67 15.72
CA LYS A 531 -15.01 -38.92 16.94
C LYS A 531 -16.41 -39.26 17.46
N ASN A 532 -17.06 -40.23 16.83
CA ASN A 532 -18.41 -40.67 17.12
C ASN A 532 -18.45 -41.53 18.40
N VAL A 533 -18.26 -40.88 19.55
CA VAL A 533 -18.33 -41.49 20.88
C VAL A 533 -19.76 -41.89 21.25
N LEU A 534 -20.76 -41.29 20.61
CA LEU A 534 -22.17 -41.69 20.65
C LEU A 534 -22.61 -42.31 19.32
N ARG A 535 -23.72 -43.04 19.36
CA ARG A 535 -24.51 -43.47 18.20
C ARG A 535 -25.84 -42.76 18.21
N LYS A 536 -26.35 -42.48 17.01
CA LYS A 536 -27.66 -41.89 16.76
C LYS A 536 -28.57 -42.93 16.10
N GLU A 537 -29.83 -42.95 16.48
CA GLU A 537 -30.88 -43.74 15.85
C GLU A 537 -32.15 -42.88 15.63
N PRO A 538 -32.70 -42.82 14.40
CA PRO A 538 -32.17 -43.39 13.15
C PRO A 538 -30.90 -42.67 12.69
N MET A 539 -29.97 -43.37 12.02
CA MET A 539 -28.70 -42.74 11.60
C MET A 539 -28.89 -41.75 10.43
N SER A 540 -28.48 -40.50 10.60
CA SER A 540 -28.41 -39.48 9.54
C SER A 540 -27.31 -38.45 9.82
N LYS A 541 -27.12 -37.47 8.91
CA LYS A 541 -26.13 -36.39 9.08
C LYS A 541 -26.60 -35.27 10.00
N ASP A 542 -27.91 -35.04 10.07
CA ASP A 542 -28.54 -33.95 10.82
C ASP A 542 -29.07 -34.47 12.16
N ILE A 543 -29.36 -33.58 13.10
CA ILE A 543 -29.95 -33.92 14.39
C ILE A 543 -31.40 -33.45 14.42
N GLY A 544 -32.32 -34.42 14.49
CA GLY A 544 -33.76 -34.25 14.65
C GLY A 544 -34.17 -34.38 16.13
N GLU A 545 -35.36 -33.89 16.43
CA GLU A 545 -35.86 -33.80 17.81
C GLU A 545 -36.42 -35.12 18.36
N ASP A 546 -36.64 -36.10 17.48
CA ASP A 546 -37.11 -37.44 17.85
C ASP A 546 -35.96 -38.48 17.78
N ASP A 547 -34.72 -38.02 17.58
CA ASP A 547 -33.55 -38.90 17.57
C ASP A 547 -33.25 -39.44 18.97
N SER A 548 -32.74 -40.67 19.02
CA SER A 548 -32.18 -41.29 20.22
C SER A 548 -30.67 -41.45 20.13
N PHE A 549 -30.00 -41.29 21.26
CA PHE A 549 -28.56 -41.38 21.41
C PHE A 549 -28.18 -42.42 22.46
N PHE A 550 -27.07 -43.12 22.23
CA PHE A 550 -26.49 -44.10 23.15
C PHE A 550 -24.98 -44.19 22.96
N VAL A 551 -24.27 -44.74 23.96
CA VAL A 551 -22.80 -44.84 23.91
C VAL A 551 -22.34 -45.78 22.78
N ASN A 552 -21.34 -45.35 22.01
CA ASN A 552 -20.74 -46.19 20.98
C ASN A 552 -19.72 -47.17 21.60
N GLU A 553 -20.18 -48.33 22.05
CA GLU A 553 -19.31 -49.39 22.63
C GLU A 553 -18.19 -49.88 21.69
N LYS A 554 -18.34 -49.64 20.38
CA LYS A 554 -17.35 -49.98 19.35
C LYS A 554 -16.45 -48.81 18.98
N PHE A 555 -16.46 -47.71 19.75
CA PHE A 555 -15.57 -46.58 19.52
C PHE A 555 -14.11 -47.03 19.69
N ALA A 556 -13.27 -46.66 18.73
CA ALA A 556 -11.85 -46.94 18.78
C ALA A 556 -11.08 -45.77 18.16
N SER A 557 -9.98 -45.39 18.79
CA SER A 557 -9.07 -44.34 18.31
C SER A 557 -7.63 -44.84 18.39
N LYS A 558 -6.78 -44.39 17.45
CA LYS A 558 -5.33 -44.63 17.49
C LYS A 558 -4.66 -43.84 18.63
N PHE A 559 -5.31 -42.80 19.14
CA PHE A 559 -4.79 -41.93 20.18
C PHE A 559 -5.52 -42.17 21.51
N TYR A 560 -4.76 -42.21 22.60
CA TYR A 560 -5.31 -42.25 23.95
C TYR A 560 -6.09 -40.97 24.28
N LYS A 561 -5.50 -39.80 24.01
CA LYS A 561 -6.18 -38.51 24.11
C LYS A 561 -6.90 -38.19 22.80
N VAL A 562 -8.22 -38.04 22.85
CA VAL A 562 -9.08 -37.77 21.70
C VAL A 562 -9.73 -36.40 21.87
N LYS A 563 -9.53 -35.50 20.90
CA LYS A 563 -10.18 -34.20 20.90
C LYS A 563 -11.48 -34.22 20.09
N VAL A 564 -12.60 -34.20 20.81
CA VAL A 564 -13.95 -34.11 20.22
C VAL A 564 -14.34 -32.64 20.19
N GLY A 565 -13.75 -31.90 19.24
CA GLY A 565 -14.16 -30.51 19.00
C GLY A 565 -15.64 -30.45 18.63
N THR A 566 -16.34 -29.44 19.14
CA THR A 566 -17.66 -29.06 18.63
C THR A 566 -17.57 -28.79 17.13
N VAL A 567 -18.65 -29.01 16.37
CA VAL A 567 -18.70 -28.57 14.98
C VAL A 567 -18.72 -27.03 15.01
N VAL A 568 -17.53 -26.44 15.03
CA VAL A 568 -17.36 -24.99 14.98
C VAL A 568 -17.61 -24.58 13.53
N ALA A 569 -18.56 -23.67 13.31
CA ALA A 569 -18.61 -22.96 12.04
C ALA A 569 -17.27 -22.25 11.88
N GLN A 570 -16.41 -22.75 10.97
CA GLN A 570 -15.08 -22.17 10.74
C GLN A 570 -15.16 -20.71 10.25
N LYS A 571 -16.33 -20.31 9.76
CA LYS A 571 -16.72 -18.96 9.36
C LYS A 571 -18.08 -18.66 10.00
N GLU A 572 -18.29 -17.44 10.48
CA GLU A 572 -19.64 -16.99 10.85
C GLU A 572 -20.58 -17.23 9.66
N SER A 573 -21.78 -17.73 9.94
CA SER A 573 -22.85 -17.80 8.95
C SER A 573 -23.27 -16.38 8.54
N GLU A 574 -23.85 -16.20 7.34
CA GLU A 574 -24.32 -14.88 6.90
C GLU A 574 -25.26 -14.17 7.91
N PRO A 575 -26.18 -14.87 8.61
CA PRO A 575 -26.96 -14.27 9.68
C PRO A 575 -26.11 -13.76 10.87
N GLU A 576 -25.13 -14.54 11.32
CA GLU A 576 -24.22 -14.15 12.42
C GLU A 576 -23.38 -12.92 12.02
N LYS A 577 -22.93 -12.85 10.76
CA LYS A 577 -22.20 -11.68 10.24
C LYS A 577 -23.06 -10.42 10.22
N GLN A 578 -24.31 -10.55 9.77
CA GLN A 578 -25.25 -9.42 9.73
C GLN A 578 -25.55 -8.91 11.15
N GLU A 579 -25.69 -9.82 12.10
CA GLU A 579 -25.85 -9.48 13.52
C GLU A 579 -24.60 -8.77 14.07
N THR A 580 -23.40 -9.28 13.76
CA THR A 580 -22.13 -8.63 14.14
C THR A 580 -22.06 -7.20 13.61
N ARG A 581 -22.45 -6.97 12.35
CA ARG A 581 -22.52 -5.61 11.75
C ARG A 581 -23.54 -4.72 12.44
N GLN A 582 -24.75 -5.21 12.67
CA GLN A 582 -25.78 -4.44 13.38
C GLN A 582 -25.31 -4.03 14.78
N ARG A 583 -24.64 -4.93 15.50
CA ARG A 583 -24.06 -4.61 16.81
C ARG A 583 -22.99 -3.51 16.72
N VAL A 584 -22.17 -3.48 15.66
CA VAL A 584 -21.21 -2.38 15.45
C VAL A 584 -21.95 -1.05 15.23
N GLU A 585 -23.02 -1.03 14.42
CA GLU A 585 -23.83 0.16 14.23
C GLU A 585 -24.48 0.66 15.53
N GLU A 586 -25.00 -0.24 16.37
CA GLU A 586 -25.50 0.10 17.70
C GLU A 586 -24.38 0.66 18.60
N ASP A 587 -23.17 0.06 18.56
CA ASP A 587 -21.99 0.52 19.30
C ASP A 587 -21.50 1.91 18.83
N ARG A 588 -21.79 2.33 17.58
CA ARG A 588 -21.43 3.66 17.02
C ARG A 588 -22.30 4.79 17.60
N LYS A 589 -23.59 4.55 17.85
CA LYS A 589 -24.53 5.57 18.35
C LYS A 589 -24.05 6.33 19.60
N PRO A 590 -23.69 5.67 20.71
CA PRO A 590 -23.22 6.38 21.90
C PRO A 590 -21.86 7.07 21.68
N GLN A 591 -21.04 6.58 20.74
CA GLN A 591 -19.77 7.24 20.40
C GLN A 591 -19.99 8.55 19.66
N ILE A 592 -20.97 8.58 18.74
CA ILE A 592 -21.40 9.81 18.05
C ILE A 592 -21.95 10.80 19.06
N GLU A 593 -22.87 10.37 19.96
CA GLU A 593 -23.43 11.24 20.99
C GLU A 593 -22.32 11.83 21.90
N ALA A 594 -21.39 11.00 22.36
CA ALA A 594 -20.26 11.45 23.18
C ALA A 594 -19.32 12.42 22.43
N ALA A 595 -19.13 12.26 21.11
CA ALA A 595 -18.37 13.19 20.29
C ALA A 595 -19.09 14.55 20.20
N VAL A 596 -20.38 14.54 19.86
CA VAL A 596 -21.23 15.74 19.79
C VAL A 596 -21.19 16.52 21.12
N VAL A 597 -21.44 15.83 22.24
CA VAL A 597 -21.46 16.47 23.57
C VAL A 597 -20.09 17.07 23.92
N ARG A 598 -18.98 16.37 23.63
CA ARG A 598 -17.62 16.91 23.89
C ARG A 598 -17.34 18.17 23.07
N ILE A 599 -17.68 18.16 21.77
CA ILE A 599 -17.51 19.30 20.88
C ILE A 599 -18.33 20.49 21.37
N MET A 600 -19.64 20.29 21.60
CA MET A 600 -20.54 21.37 22.02
C MET A 600 -20.21 21.89 23.41
N LYS A 601 -19.75 21.04 24.34
CA LYS A 601 -19.26 21.48 25.65
C LYS A 601 -18.08 22.45 25.53
N SER A 602 -17.19 22.22 24.54
CA SER A 602 -16.01 23.05 24.29
C SER A 602 -16.33 24.31 23.50
N ARG A 603 -17.15 24.22 22.46
CA ARG A 603 -17.47 25.32 21.53
C ARG A 603 -18.58 26.25 22.04
N LYS A 604 -19.47 25.73 22.88
CA LYS A 604 -20.72 26.35 23.37
C LYS A 604 -21.76 26.58 22.28
N VAL A 605 -21.38 27.26 21.20
CA VAL A 605 -22.23 27.55 20.04
C VAL A 605 -21.49 27.13 18.78
N LEU A 606 -22.17 26.43 17.87
CA LEU A 606 -21.59 26.00 16.61
C LEU A 606 -22.68 25.78 15.55
N ASP A 607 -22.41 26.20 14.31
CA ASP A 607 -23.28 25.94 13.16
C ASP A 607 -23.47 24.43 12.93
N HIS A 608 -24.67 24.02 12.52
CA HIS A 608 -25.04 22.62 12.33
C HIS A 608 -24.08 21.86 11.39
N ASN A 609 -23.69 22.45 10.27
CA ASN A 609 -22.79 21.80 9.33
C ASN A 609 -21.37 21.70 9.90
N ASN A 610 -20.95 22.69 10.67
CA ASN A 610 -19.67 22.66 11.38
C ASN A 610 -19.66 21.59 12.49
N ILE A 611 -20.77 21.36 13.19
CA ILE A 611 -20.89 20.23 14.15
C ILE A 611 -20.68 18.90 13.42
N ILE A 612 -21.38 18.69 12.30
CA ILE A 612 -21.25 17.46 11.51
C ILE A 612 -19.81 17.26 11.03
N ALA A 613 -19.17 18.33 10.53
CA ALA A 613 -17.79 18.28 10.07
C ALA A 613 -16.80 17.95 11.21
N GLU A 614 -16.91 18.61 12.37
CA GLU A 614 -16.05 18.36 13.53
C GLU A 614 -16.25 16.94 14.09
N VAL A 615 -17.50 16.46 14.19
CA VAL A 615 -17.81 15.10 14.64
C VAL A 615 -17.23 14.06 13.67
N THR A 616 -17.42 14.27 12.36
CA THR A 616 -16.88 13.37 11.32
C THR A 616 -15.36 13.30 11.43
N LYS A 617 -14.69 14.45 11.56
CA LYS A 617 -13.23 14.54 11.71
C LYS A 617 -12.75 13.86 13.00
N GLN A 618 -13.47 14.02 14.11
CA GLN A 618 -13.10 13.40 15.39
C GLN A 618 -13.23 11.87 15.35
N LEU A 619 -14.21 11.33 14.62
CA LEU A 619 -14.49 9.89 14.55
C LEU A 619 -13.75 9.17 13.41
N GLN A 620 -13.18 9.89 12.45
CA GLN A 620 -12.50 9.35 11.27
C GLN A 620 -11.37 8.36 11.59
N SER A 621 -10.73 8.48 12.76
CA SER A 621 -9.70 7.53 13.21
C SER A 621 -10.25 6.15 13.59
N ARG A 622 -11.58 6.00 13.71
CA ARG A 622 -12.27 4.74 14.07
C ARG A 622 -13.22 4.27 12.98
N PHE A 623 -14.08 5.16 12.47
CA PHE A 623 -15.06 4.84 11.43
C PHE A 623 -15.54 6.09 10.68
N LEU A 624 -16.12 5.89 9.50
CA LEU A 624 -16.75 6.96 8.75
C LEU A 624 -18.18 7.20 9.26
N ALA A 625 -18.36 8.24 10.07
CA ALA A 625 -19.67 8.56 10.63
C ALA A 625 -20.63 9.09 9.55
N ASN A 626 -21.78 8.45 9.39
CA ASN A 626 -22.81 8.88 8.44
C ASN A 626 -23.44 10.23 8.89
N PRO A 627 -23.40 11.29 8.07
CA PRO A 627 -24.01 12.58 8.41
C PRO A 627 -25.49 12.50 8.81
N ALA A 628 -26.26 11.58 8.22
CA ALA A 628 -27.66 11.38 8.58
C ALA A 628 -27.83 10.83 10.00
N GLU A 629 -26.95 9.91 10.42
CA GLU A 629 -26.98 9.39 11.78
C GLU A 629 -26.49 10.43 12.79
N ILE A 630 -25.48 11.25 12.44
CA ILE A 630 -25.06 12.38 13.28
C ILE A 630 -26.24 13.33 13.53
N LYS A 631 -27.00 13.68 12.48
CA LYS A 631 -28.21 14.50 12.61
C LYS A 631 -29.21 13.88 13.57
N LYS A 632 -29.51 12.59 13.40
CA LYS A 632 -30.43 11.85 14.28
C LYS A 632 -29.97 11.85 15.74
N ARG A 633 -28.66 11.75 15.98
CA ARG A 633 -28.07 11.83 17.32
C ARG A 633 -28.15 13.23 17.91
N ILE A 634 -28.01 14.29 17.11
CA ILE A 634 -28.19 15.67 17.56
C ILE A 634 -29.64 15.89 18.02
N GLU A 635 -30.64 15.44 17.25
CA GLU A 635 -32.06 15.55 17.65
C GLU A 635 -32.32 14.83 18.98
N SER A 636 -31.84 13.59 19.12
CA SER A 636 -31.91 12.82 20.37
C SER A 636 -31.28 13.56 21.56
N LEU A 637 -30.16 14.27 21.34
CA LEU A 637 -29.51 15.07 22.39
C LEU A 637 -30.27 16.36 22.73
N ILE A 638 -30.97 16.97 21.77
CA ILE A 638 -31.86 18.12 22.01
C ILE A 638 -33.07 17.67 22.84
N GLU A 639 -33.72 16.57 22.45
CA GLU A 639 -34.86 15.99 23.19
C GLU A 639 -34.49 15.64 24.64
N ARG A 640 -33.22 15.30 24.88
CA ARG A 640 -32.66 14.97 26.20
C ARG A 640 -32.04 16.18 26.92
N GLU A 641 -32.25 17.39 26.40
CA GLU A 641 -31.80 18.66 27.00
C GLU A 641 -30.28 18.79 27.14
N PHE A 642 -29.49 18.06 26.33
CA PHE A 642 -28.02 18.24 26.27
C PHE A 642 -27.61 19.42 25.38
N LEU A 643 -28.48 19.81 24.44
CA LEU A 643 -28.27 20.84 23.43
C LEU A 643 -29.59 21.59 23.20
N GLU A 644 -29.50 22.82 22.73
CA GLU A 644 -30.65 23.59 22.26
C GLU A 644 -30.34 24.25 20.90
N ARG A 645 -31.38 24.60 20.16
CA ARG A 645 -31.26 25.44 18.96
C ARG A 645 -31.41 26.88 19.39
N ASP A 646 -30.32 27.63 19.31
CA ASP A 646 -30.35 29.09 19.46
C ASP A 646 -30.94 29.71 18.19
N ASN A 647 -31.75 30.78 18.34
CA ASN A 647 -32.52 31.38 17.25
C ASN A 647 -31.69 32.25 16.32
#